data_AF-A0A2P6N007-F1
#
_entry.id   AF-A0A2P6N007-F1
#
_cell.length_a   1.000
_cell.length_b   1.000
_cell.length_c   1.000
_cell.angle_alpha   90.00
_cell.angle_beta   90.00
_cell.angle_gamma   90.00
#
_symmetry.space_group_name_H-M   'P 1'
#
loop_
_entity.id
_entity.type
_entity.pdbx_description
1 polymer ?
#
loop_
_entity_poly.entity_id
_entity_poly.type
_entity_poly.pdbx_seq_one_letter_code
_entity_poly.pdbx_strand_id
1 'polypeptide(L)'
;MNSQPHVLRLYCVVSQIRRHIGFCLSLSQSALMTDQTVKIVVSFTWFIYLNSMRSLLFLCLLLAFAQAGRLAPHYHKSHGWVISEAADVEDVVRIGFGPKESAESIKLADTVLESISDPASPQFGRHLTAEEIHRTFGNVAALNKVKSYLDSHGIEYTVSGDHAWAEVPVHKLQKMLNTKFFRHTHPNAGSQIAVRAQSYNIPDELEDHIAIIYGVVHFPHIRKTKMNIQPTFFQDMTPSKLQQVYHVPNVLIQNSSQSQVILSASSGYIPSDLSKFFQVTGSALNVLGLNYPLVLKGPNQTADCLHQDCGESTLDLEYIMAMAPGIKTYIFNTRGDGFSELPNWLATDNNAPFVASASLGIGLDSDYAHRQCAMVQKAALRGVSFFVASGDSGGLNDDCSAQTDYPSGCPYMISIGGTDGSNDNRQEAAWQYGGVGNAANIFPQPDWQKPYAAAYRNSNPSGINVGNFNWNSRLYPDFAAHAGGTMLIFQGKQSGAMGTSFASPIFAGIISQINHQRALIGKGPVGLLNQLIAKLNSNGGSVFKDITTGSSQGGKCGKVPATTGWDLATGFGAPEYNSLYNALVKGADPTNKPTPTTSPVYTKTATYTYTAVGTHTITANSPAGCDNSIGSELTSPNQITSNGKFVTSPDCKLHLVQQPDGNVVIYNENQQARWATNGFGDAPHRLAMQDDGNLVSYSKNGVNWASNTQFAGQGPYKLVLTNEGKLSIVDSNGQTTWNN
;
A
#
# COMPACT_ATOMS: atom_id res chain seq x y z
N MET A 1 -33.99 1.12 21.94
CA MET A 1 -35.47 1.15 21.82
C MET A 1 -35.86 2.38 21.02
N ASN A 2 -36.09 2.24 19.71
CA ASN A 2 -36.92 3.12 18.88
C ASN A 2 -36.69 2.76 17.41
N SER A 3 -37.63 2.00 16.83
CA SER A 3 -37.71 1.79 15.39
C SER A 3 -39.16 1.52 14.98
N GLN A 4 -40.09 2.43 15.24
CA GLN A 4 -41.41 2.37 14.58
C GLN A 4 -41.99 3.76 14.24
N PRO A 5 -41.73 4.26 13.02
CA PRO A 5 -42.70 5.07 12.30
C PRO A 5 -43.22 4.40 11.01
N HIS A 6 -42.58 3.33 10.53
CA HIS A 6 -42.93 2.71 9.24
C HIS A 6 -44.00 1.60 9.34
N VAL A 7 -44.07 0.89 10.47
CA VAL A 7 -45.09 -0.16 10.71
C VAL A 7 -46.48 0.46 10.94
N LEU A 8 -46.56 1.63 11.60
CA LEU A 8 -47.83 2.36 11.79
C LEU A 8 -48.44 2.85 10.47
N ARG A 9 -47.62 3.28 9.50
CA ARG A 9 -48.13 3.72 8.19
C ARG A 9 -48.71 2.57 7.36
N LEU A 10 -48.11 1.38 7.43
CA LEU A 10 -48.65 0.20 6.74
C LEU A 10 -49.98 -0.28 7.35
N TYR A 11 -50.09 -0.26 8.69
CA TYR A 11 -51.34 -0.59 9.39
C TYR A 11 -52.47 0.41 9.08
N CYS A 12 -52.17 1.71 8.96
CA CYS A 12 -53.15 2.72 8.56
C CYS A 12 -53.69 2.49 7.14
N VAL A 13 -52.84 2.11 6.20
CA VAL A 13 -53.25 1.84 4.80
C VAL A 13 -54.12 0.57 4.72
N VAL A 14 -53.74 -0.50 5.41
CA VAL A 14 -54.52 -1.75 5.44
C VAL A 14 -55.86 -1.56 6.18
N SER A 15 -55.89 -0.72 7.23
CA SER A 15 -57.11 -0.34 7.96
C SER A 15 -58.09 0.46 7.08
N GLN A 16 -57.58 1.42 6.29
CA GLN A 16 -58.41 2.19 5.35
C GLN A 16 -58.97 1.33 4.21
N ILE A 17 -58.18 0.38 3.69
CA ILE A 17 -58.63 -0.55 2.65
C ILE A 17 -59.73 -1.49 3.20
N ARG A 18 -59.60 -1.99 4.43
CA ARG A 18 -60.67 -2.79 5.08
C ARG A 18 -61.96 -1.99 5.31
N ARG A 19 -61.87 -0.71 5.70
CA ARG A 19 -63.06 0.16 5.84
C ARG A 19 -63.73 0.46 4.50
N HIS A 20 -62.97 0.66 3.42
CA HIS A 20 -63.53 0.87 2.08
C HIS A 20 -64.17 -0.40 1.50
N ILE A 21 -63.58 -1.57 1.70
CA ILE A 21 -64.19 -2.84 1.27
C ILE A 21 -65.48 -3.12 2.06
N GLY A 22 -65.50 -2.83 3.37
CA GLY A 22 -66.70 -2.94 4.21
C GLY A 22 -67.84 -1.99 3.78
N PHE A 23 -67.51 -0.76 3.38
CA PHE A 23 -68.50 0.22 2.91
C PHE A 23 -69.10 -0.15 1.54
N CYS A 24 -68.28 -0.70 0.64
CA CYS A 24 -68.75 -1.21 -0.66
C CYS A 24 -69.63 -2.47 -0.52
N LEU A 25 -69.38 -3.33 0.47
CA LEU A 25 -70.22 -4.50 0.77
C LEU A 25 -71.54 -4.14 1.46
N SER A 26 -71.63 -3.01 2.19
CA SER A 26 -72.89 -2.55 2.76
C SER A 26 -73.83 -1.88 1.74
N LEU A 27 -73.29 -1.36 0.64
CA LEU A 27 -74.07 -0.73 -0.44
C LEU A 27 -74.76 -1.75 -1.37
N SER A 28 -74.40 -3.04 -1.30
CA SER A 28 -75.02 -4.09 -2.13
C SER A 28 -76.29 -4.71 -1.53
N GLN A 29 -76.72 -4.30 -0.33
CA GLN A 29 -77.93 -4.82 0.34
C GLN A 29 -79.17 -3.91 0.27
N SER A 30 -79.06 -2.69 -0.26
CA SER A 30 -80.22 -1.82 -0.50
C SER A 30 -80.58 -1.80 -1.99
N ALA A 31 -81.72 -2.40 -2.32
CA ALA A 31 -82.28 -2.52 -3.66
C ALA A 31 -82.49 -1.16 -4.34
N LEU A 32 -81.77 -0.93 -5.46
CA LEU A 32 -82.16 -0.19 -6.68
C LEU A 32 -80.88 0.16 -7.46
N MET A 33 -80.25 -0.84 -8.07
CA MET A 33 -79.22 -0.61 -9.08
C MET A 33 -79.51 -1.48 -10.30
N THR A 34 -79.53 -0.88 -11.49
CA THR A 34 -79.69 -1.59 -12.76
C THR A 34 -78.44 -2.42 -13.08
N ASP A 35 -78.61 -3.51 -13.84
CA ASP A 35 -77.55 -4.47 -14.21
C ASP A 35 -76.28 -3.80 -14.78
N GLN A 36 -76.44 -2.66 -15.46
CA GLN A 36 -75.31 -1.87 -15.97
C GLN A 36 -74.44 -1.23 -14.87
N THR A 37 -75.04 -0.75 -13.78
CA THR A 37 -74.30 -0.09 -12.68
C THR A 37 -73.49 -1.09 -11.87
N VAL A 38 -74.04 -2.30 -11.64
CA VAL A 38 -73.33 -3.39 -10.96
C VAL A 38 -72.12 -3.84 -11.78
N LYS A 39 -72.27 -3.99 -13.10
CA LYS A 39 -71.16 -4.31 -14.01
C LYS A 39 -70.05 -3.26 -13.96
N ILE A 40 -70.39 -1.98 -13.98
CA ILE A 40 -69.41 -0.89 -13.90
C ILE A 40 -68.66 -0.91 -12.56
N VAL A 41 -69.36 -1.05 -11.44
CA VAL A 41 -68.73 -1.08 -10.09
C VAL A 41 -67.84 -2.32 -9.92
N VAL A 42 -68.26 -3.49 -10.40
CA VAL A 42 -67.45 -4.71 -10.38
C VAL A 42 -66.22 -4.58 -11.28
N SER A 43 -66.36 -4.04 -12.50
CA SER A 43 -65.22 -3.79 -13.38
C SER A 43 -64.23 -2.76 -12.81
N PHE A 44 -64.72 -1.70 -12.16
CA PHE A 44 -63.89 -0.66 -11.57
C PHE A 44 -63.14 -1.16 -10.32
N THR A 45 -63.79 -1.97 -9.48
CA THR A 45 -63.13 -2.63 -8.34
C THR A 45 -62.11 -3.67 -8.77
N TRP A 46 -62.40 -4.44 -9.83
CA TRP A 46 -61.41 -5.35 -10.44
C TRP A 46 -60.21 -4.60 -11.02
N PHE A 47 -60.43 -3.45 -11.66
CA PHE A 47 -59.38 -2.60 -12.22
C PHE A 47 -58.48 -2.01 -11.13
N ILE A 48 -59.06 -1.54 -10.02
CA ILE A 48 -58.30 -1.05 -8.86
C ILE A 48 -57.51 -2.18 -8.20
N TYR A 49 -58.12 -3.37 -8.05
CA TYR A 49 -57.46 -4.54 -7.48
C TYR A 49 -56.28 -5.03 -8.32
N LEU A 50 -56.44 -5.10 -9.65
CA LEU A 50 -55.37 -5.45 -10.58
C LEU A 50 -54.23 -4.45 -10.57
N ASN A 51 -54.52 -3.13 -10.55
CA ASN A 51 -53.47 -2.12 -10.49
C ASN A 51 -52.75 -2.11 -9.14
N SER A 52 -53.47 -2.33 -8.03
CA SER A 52 -52.86 -2.46 -6.69
C SER A 52 -51.95 -3.69 -6.61
N MET A 53 -52.37 -4.82 -7.18
CA MET A 53 -51.56 -6.04 -7.30
C MET A 53 -50.33 -5.82 -8.18
N ARG A 54 -50.46 -5.09 -9.30
CA ARG A 54 -49.32 -4.71 -10.17
C ARG A 54 -48.34 -3.81 -9.45
N SER A 55 -48.80 -2.81 -8.69
CA SER A 55 -47.93 -1.94 -7.89
C SER A 55 -47.22 -2.69 -6.76
N LEU A 56 -47.89 -3.65 -6.10
CA LEU A 56 -47.26 -4.51 -5.11
C LEU A 56 -46.21 -5.44 -5.75
N LEU A 57 -46.51 -6.03 -6.90
CA LEU A 57 -45.54 -6.83 -7.68
C LEU A 57 -44.34 -5.99 -8.11
N PHE A 58 -44.55 -4.74 -8.54
CA PHE A 58 -43.49 -3.83 -8.92
C PHE A 58 -42.63 -3.42 -7.72
N LEU A 59 -43.24 -3.20 -6.55
CA LEU A 59 -42.52 -2.88 -5.31
C LEU A 59 -41.74 -4.11 -4.79
N CYS A 60 -42.31 -5.31 -4.86
CA CYS A 60 -41.61 -6.56 -4.54
C CYS A 60 -40.47 -6.83 -5.53
N LEU A 61 -40.65 -6.55 -6.82
CA LEU A 61 -39.58 -6.62 -7.82
C LEU A 61 -38.50 -5.57 -7.53
N LEU A 62 -38.84 -4.32 -7.22
CA LEU A 62 -37.87 -3.29 -6.84
C LEU A 62 -37.10 -3.64 -5.56
N LEU A 63 -37.76 -4.22 -4.55
CA LEU A 63 -37.11 -4.72 -3.34
C LEU A 63 -36.22 -5.94 -3.63
N ALA A 64 -36.65 -6.85 -4.50
CA ALA A 64 -35.85 -7.99 -4.94
C ALA A 64 -34.63 -7.54 -5.78
N PHE A 65 -34.77 -6.53 -6.64
CA PHE A 65 -33.65 -5.91 -7.37
C PHE A 65 -32.72 -5.11 -6.44
N ALA A 66 -33.26 -4.42 -5.43
CA ALA A 66 -32.46 -3.73 -4.42
C ALA A 66 -31.70 -4.69 -3.50
N GLN A 67 -32.23 -5.88 -3.23
CA GLN A 67 -31.49 -6.95 -2.52
C GLN A 67 -30.51 -7.69 -3.44
N ALA A 68 -30.88 -7.96 -4.70
CA ALA A 68 -30.01 -8.63 -5.66
C ALA A 68 -28.78 -7.78 -6.04
N GLY A 69 -28.89 -6.44 -6.02
CA GLY A 69 -27.77 -5.52 -6.19
C GLY A 69 -26.85 -5.36 -4.97
N ARG A 70 -27.25 -5.87 -3.79
CA ARG A 70 -26.48 -5.75 -2.53
C ARG A 70 -25.78 -7.05 -2.09
N LEU A 71 -26.04 -8.18 -2.76
CA LEU A 71 -25.59 -9.51 -2.32
C LEU A 71 -24.85 -10.29 -3.42
N ALA A 72 -24.17 -9.61 -4.34
CA ALA A 72 -23.34 -10.32 -5.31
C ALA A 72 -22.11 -10.88 -4.56
N PRO A 73 -21.95 -12.21 -4.49
CA PRO A 73 -20.81 -12.79 -3.79
C PRO A 73 -19.53 -12.43 -4.54
N HIS A 74 -18.48 -12.08 -3.81
CA HIS A 74 -17.16 -11.88 -4.39
C HIS A 74 -16.65 -13.21 -4.95
N TYR A 75 -16.21 -13.20 -6.21
CA TYR A 75 -15.71 -14.35 -6.93
C TYR A 75 -14.43 -13.97 -7.65
N HIS A 76 -13.46 -14.88 -7.69
CA HIS A 76 -12.21 -14.69 -8.44
C HIS A 76 -11.93 -15.90 -9.32
N LYS A 77 -11.39 -15.68 -10.53
CA LYS A 77 -10.99 -16.79 -11.41
C LYS A 77 -9.88 -17.61 -10.74
N SER A 78 -9.95 -18.93 -10.83
CA SER A 78 -8.99 -19.82 -10.18
C SER A 78 -7.62 -19.89 -10.87
N HIS A 79 -7.43 -19.25 -12.03
CA HIS A 79 -6.13 -19.16 -12.74
C HIS A 79 -5.37 -20.49 -12.88
N GLY A 80 -6.08 -21.60 -13.13
CA GLY A 80 -5.49 -22.93 -13.30
C GLY A 80 -5.44 -23.77 -12.01
N TRP A 81 -5.79 -23.20 -10.86
CA TRP A 81 -6.03 -23.95 -9.63
C TRP A 81 -7.32 -24.77 -9.76
N VAL A 82 -7.26 -26.03 -9.35
CA VAL A 82 -8.36 -26.99 -9.43
C VAL A 82 -8.68 -27.51 -8.04
N ILE A 83 -9.97 -27.63 -7.72
CA ILE A 83 -10.43 -28.24 -6.47
C ILE A 83 -9.98 -29.69 -6.43
N SER A 84 -9.25 -30.07 -5.38
CA SER A 84 -8.91 -31.45 -5.12
C SER A 84 -9.91 -32.10 -4.17
N GLU A 85 -10.21 -31.45 -3.05
CA GLU A 85 -11.07 -31.97 -1.98
C GLU A 85 -11.65 -30.84 -1.13
N ALA A 86 -12.61 -31.16 -0.27
CA ALA A 86 -13.05 -30.25 0.79
C ALA A 86 -11.88 -29.95 1.75
N ALA A 87 -11.79 -28.71 2.24
CA ALA A 87 -10.76 -28.37 3.21
C ALA A 87 -11.01 -29.05 4.57
N ASP A 88 -9.93 -29.37 5.29
CA ASP A 88 -10.05 -29.85 6.67
C ASP A 88 -10.59 -28.71 7.54
N VAL A 89 -11.43 -29.05 8.51
CA VAL A 89 -12.04 -28.07 9.43
C VAL A 89 -11.00 -27.33 10.28
N GLU A 90 -9.84 -27.96 10.50
CA GLU A 90 -8.69 -27.41 11.23
C GLU A 90 -7.65 -26.76 10.31
N ASP A 91 -7.81 -26.80 8.97
CA ASP A 91 -6.95 -26.03 8.08
C ASP A 91 -7.03 -24.54 8.46
N VAL A 92 -5.87 -23.90 8.60
CA VAL A 92 -5.77 -22.48 8.96
C VAL A 92 -5.55 -21.63 7.73
N VAL A 93 -6.38 -20.61 7.55
CA VAL A 93 -6.25 -19.65 6.44
C VAL A 93 -5.92 -18.28 7.00
N ARG A 94 -4.85 -17.67 6.47
CA ARG A 94 -4.53 -16.27 6.71
C ARG A 94 -5.46 -15.37 5.89
N ILE A 95 -6.22 -14.52 6.58
CA ILE A 95 -7.11 -13.54 5.96
C ILE A 95 -6.71 -12.11 6.35
N GLY A 96 -7.01 -11.16 5.48
CA GLY A 96 -6.80 -9.74 5.73
C GLY A 96 -8.02 -8.93 5.33
N PHE A 97 -8.37 -7.92 6.13
CA PHE A 97 -9.53 -7.07 5.88
C PHE A 97 -9.07 -5.74 5.27
N GLY A 98 -9.40 -5.52 4.00
CA GLY A 98 -9.07 -4.28 3.28
C GLY A 98 -10.17 -3.24 3.49
N PRO A 99 -9.93 -2.13 4.21
CA PRO A 99 -10.95 -1.09 4.39
C PRO A 99 -11.34 -0.44 3.07
N LYS A 100 -12.58 0.06 2.97
CA LYS A 100 -13.02 0.95 1.88
C LYS A 100 -12.32 2.30 2.02
N GLU A 101 -11.71 2.75 0.94
CA GLU A 101 -11.15 4.10 0.85
C GLU A 101 -12.22 5.07 0.36
N SER A 102 -12.32 6.24 0.99
CA SER A 102 -13.23 7.30 0.52
C SER A 102 -12.65 7.98 -0.71
N ALA A 103 -13.52 8.42 -1.63
CA ALA A 103 -13.11 9.17 -2.82
C ALA A 103 -12.36 10.47 -2.43
N GLU A 104 -12.75 11.09 -1.32
CA GLU A 104 -12.09 12.27 -0.77
C GLU A 104 -10.66 11.95 -0.29
N SER A 105 -10.44 10.81 0.37
CA SER A 105 -9.11 10.37 0.82
C SER A 105 -8.19 10.10 -0.37
N ILE A 106 -8.66 9.39 -1.39
CA ILE A 106 -7.89 9.10 -2.62
C ILE A 106 -7.51 10.40 -3.32
N LYS A 107 -8.45 11.33 -3.49
CA LYS A 107 -8.20 12.62 -4.13
C LYS A 107 -7.23 13.50 -3.33
N LEU A 108 -7.34 13.50 -2.00
CA LEU A 108 -6.38 14.20 -1.15
C LEU A 108 -4.98 13.60 -1.27
N ALA A 109 -4.88 12.27 -1.30
CA ALA A 109 -3.61 11.57 -1.49
C ALA A 109 -2.97 11.93 -2.85
N ASP A 110 -3.75 12.02 -3.93
CA ASP A 110 -3.27 12.50 -5.23
C ASP A 110 -2.74 13.93 -5.18
N THR A 111 -3.47 14.82 -4.49
CA THR A 111 -3.06 16.23 -4.34
C THR A 111 -1.73 16.34 -3.59
N VAL A 112 -1.56 15.54 -2.53
CA VAL A 112 -0.31 15.52 -1.76
C VAL A 112 0.81 14.90 -2.59
N LEU A 113 0.57 13.78 -3.27
CA LEU A 113 1.53 13.13 -4.18
C LEU A 113 2.05 14.10 -5.24
N GLU A 114 1.16 14.86 -5.86
CA GLU A 114 1.54 15.87 -6.86
C GLU A 114 2.48 16.92 -6.24
N SER A 115 2.17 17.40 -5.04
CA SER A 115 2.98 18.41 -4.36
C SER A 115 4.35 17.91 -3.91
N ILE A 116 4.50 16.64 -3.53
CA ILE A 116 5.77 16.08 -3.05
C ILE A 116 6.62 15.49 -4.19
N SER A 117 6.01 15.23 -5.36
CA SER A 117 6.68 14.69 -6.55
C SER A 117 7.08 15.77 -7.56
N ASP A 118 6.66 17.01 -7.37
CA ASP A 118 6.97 18.14 -8.26
C ASP A 118 8.28 18.83 -7.87
N PRO A 119 9.33 18.80 -8.72
CA PRO A 119 10.58 19.52 -8.46
C PRO A 119 10.45 21.03 -8.33
N ALA A 120 9.35 21.66 -8.75
CA ALA A 120 9.11 23.08 -8.56
C ALA A 120 8.36 23.40 -7.26
N SER A 121 7.81 22.38 -6.59
CA SER A 121 7.05 22.54 -5.35
C SER A 121 7.98 22.72 -4.13
N PRO A 122 7.65 23.61 -3.18
CA PRO A 122 8.37 23.70 -1.90
C PRO A 122 8.18 22.45 -1.01
N GLN A 123 7.25 21.55 -1.37
CA GLN A 123 7.05 20.28 -0.69
C GLN A 123 7.79 19.11 -1.37
N PHE A 124 8.55 19.36 -2.44
CA PHE A 124 9.28 18.31 -3.14
C PHE A 124 10.12 17.45 -2.19
N GLY A 125 9.99 16.13 -2.32
CA GLY A 125 10.72 15.17 -1.48
C GLY A 125 10.31 15.12 0.00
N ARG A 126 9.29 15.88 0.43
CA ARG A 126 8.73 15.83 1.79
C ARG A 126 7.71 14.70 1.93
N HIS A 127 8.22 13.49 1.79
CA HIS A 127 7.44 12.27 1.95
C HIS A 127 6.97 12.08 3.39
N LEU A 128 5.86 11.35 3.55
CA LEU A 128 5.17 11.18 4.80
C LEU A 128 5.67 9.95 5.55
N THR A 129 5.59 10.00 6.88
CA THR A 129 5.76 8.82 7.75
C THR A 129 4.54 7.89 7.66
N ALA A 130 4.70 6.64 8.08
CA ALA A 130 3.60 5.68 8.17
C ALA A 130 2.48 6.18 9.10
N GLU A 131 2.83 6.87 10.19
CA GLU A 131 1.87 7.43 11.16
C GLU A 131 1.09 8.60 10.55
N GLU A 132 1.76 9.49 9.81
CA GLU A 132 1.09 10.58 9.09
C GLU A 132 0.11 10.06 8.05
N ILE A 133 0.47 8.99 7.33
CA ILE A 133 -0.42 8.36 6.36
C ILE A 133 -1.61 7.73 7.05
N HIS A 134 -1.38 6.96 8.13
CA HIS A 134 -2.46 6.32 8.88
C HIS A 134 -3.43 7.37 9.46
N ARG A 135 -2.90 8.46 10.04
CA ARG A 135 -3.71 9.53 10.61
C ARG A 135 -4.51 10.31 9.56
N THR A 136 -3.94 10.52 8.38
CA THR A 136 -4.52 11.42 7.35
C THR A 136 -5.43 10.68 6.38
N PHE A 137 -5.02 9.48 5.95
CA PHE A 137 -5.69 8.70 4.89
C PHE A 137 -6.24 7.37 5.39
N GLY A 138 -5.97 6.97 6.63
CA GLY A 138 -6.43 5.71 7.20
C GLY A 138 -7.91 5.72 7.54
N ASN A 139 -8.59 4.59 7.35
CA ASN A 139 -9.99 4.44 7.75
C ASN A 139 -10.11 3.81 9.15
N VAL A 140 -9.91 4.63 10.18
CA VAL A 140 -9.96 4.20 11.60
C VAL A 140 -11.33 3.62 11.98
N ALA A 141 -12.41 4.14 11.41
CA ALA A 141 -13.77 3.64 11.67
C ALA A 141 -13.94 2.21 11.14
N ALA A 142 -13.48 1.93 9.91
CA ALA A 142 -13.49 0.59 9.36
C ALA A 142 -12.62 -0.38 10.18
N LEU A 143 -11.40 0.04 10.56
CA LEU A 143 -10.53 -0.77 11.40
C LEU A 143 -11.20 -1.13 12.73
N ASN A 144 -11.80 -0.16 13.43
CA ASN A 144 -12.47 -0.43 14.71
C ASN A 144 -13.65 -1.39 14.56
N LYS A 145 -14.40 -1.28 13.44
CA LYS A 145 -15.50 -2.19 13.17
C LYS A 145 -15.01 -3.60 12.88
N VAL A 146 -13.93 -3.76 12.11
CA VAL A 146 -13.28 -5.06 11.87
C VAL A 146 -12.73 -5.67 13.16
N LYS A 147 -12.09 -4.88 14.03
CA LYS A 147 -11.61 -5.33 15.34
C LYS A 147 -12.76 -5.91 16.18
N SER A 148 -13.83 -5.13 16.31
CA SER A 148 -15.03 -5.58 17.05
C SER A 148 -15.65 -6.85 16.46
N TYR A 149 -15.62 -7.00 15.13
CA TYR A 149 -16.09 -8.21 14.46
C TYR A 149 -15.22 -9.44 14.76
N LEU A 150 -13.89 -9.27 14.76
CA LEU A 150 -12.96 -10.36 15.07
C LEU A 150 -13.03 -10.74 16.56
N ASP A 151 -13.10 -9.75 17.44
CA ASP A 151 -13.27 -9.93 18.89
C ASP A 151 -14.57 -10.70 19.21
N SER A 152 -15.68 -10.36 18.56
CA SER A 152 -16.98 -11.04 18.79
C SER A 152 -16.98 -12.52 18.35
N HIS A 153 -16.05 -12.91 17.48
CA HIS A 153 -15.84 -14.29 17.03
C HIS A 153 -14.68 -15.00 17.76
N GLY A 154 -14.05 -14.34 18.73
CA GLY A 154 -12.89 -14.85 19.45
C GLY A 154 -11.75 -15.19 18.50
N ILE A 155 -11.45 -14.28 17.57
CA ILE A 155 -10.36 -14.39 16.60
C ILE A 155 -9.26 -13.43 17.00
N GLU A 156 -8.05 -13.96 17.20
CA GLU A 156 -6.85 -13.15 17.38
C GLU A 156 -6.41 -12.53 16.05
N TYR A 157 -5.89 -11.30 16.11
CA TYR A 157 -5.47 -10.57 14.93
C TYR A 157 -4.26 -9.68 15.23
N THR A 158 -3.57 -9.30 14.15
CA THR A 158 -2.54 -8.26 14.14
C THR A 158 -3.02 -7.08 13.30
N VAL A 159 -2.51 -5.89 13.61
CA VAL A 159 -2.89 -4.65 12.91
C VAL A 159 -1.66 -4.06 12.24
N SER A 160 -1.83 -3.61 11.00
CA SER A 160 -0.82 -2.85 10.26
C SER A 160 -1.49 -1.68 9.57
N GLY A 161 -1.24 -0.45 10.03
CA GLY A 161 -1.98 0.72 9.55
C GLY A 161 -3.48 0.57 9.83
N ASP A 162 -4.29 0.61 8.78
CA ASP A 162 -5.75 0.45 8.84
C ASP A 162 -6.26 -0.96 8.48
N HIS A 163 -5.36 -1.96 8.42
CA HIS A 163 -5.70 -3.36 8.13
C HIS A 163 -5.60 -4.22 9.37
N ALA A 164 -6.50 -5.21 9.46
CA ALA A 164 -6.39 -6.32 10.38
C ALA A 164 -6.10 -7.62 9.62
N TRP A 165 -5.18 -8.41 10.15
CA TRP A 165 -4.79 -9.73 9.63
C TRP A 165 -5.01 -10.79 10.69
N ALA A 166 -5.60 -11.91 10.31
CA ALA A 166 -5.90 -13.01 11.22
C ALA A 166 -5.58 -14.36 10.58
N GLU A 167 -5.20 -15.33 11.40
CA GLU A 167 -5.11 -16.73 11.01
C GLU A 167 -6.31 -17.47 11.62
N VAL A 168 -7.17 -18.02 10.76
CA VAL A 168 -8.48 -18.51 11.17
C VAL A 168 -8.71 -19.94 10.66
N PRO A 169 -9.12 -20.88 11.54
CA PRO A 169 -9.54 -22.21 11.13
C PRO A 169 -10.74 -22.18 10.17
N VAL A 170 -10.74 -23.08 9.18
CA VAL A 170 -11.81 -23.18 8.17
C VAL A 170 -13.19 -23.29 8.79
N HIS A 171 -13.38 -24.06 9.86
CA HIS A 171 -14.72 -24.19 10.47
C HIS A 171 -15.29 -22.88 11.02
N LYS A 172 -14.43 -21.95 11.47
CA LYS A 172 -14.87 -20.60 11.87
C LYS A 172 -15.14 -19.73 10.65
N LEU A 173 -14.26 -19.76 9.64
CA LEU A 173 -14.42 -18.98 8.40
C LEU A 173 -15.71 -19.33 7.65
N GLN A 174 -16.06 -20.61 7.54
CA GLN A 174 -17.28 -21.04 6.87
C GLN A 174 -18.54 -20.45 7.52
N LYS A 175 -18.53 -20.31 8.86
CA LYS A 175 -19.62 -19.67 9.61
C LYS A 175 -19.60 -18.15 9.44
N MET A 176 -18.43 -17.54 9.60
CA MET A 176 -18.24 -16.09 9.51
C MET A 176 -18.61 -15.52 8.13
N LEU A 177 -18.28 -16.24 7.06
CA LEU A 177 -18.40 -15.74 5.68
C LEU A 177 -19.52 -16.43 4.89
N ASN A 178 -20.27 -17.33 5.54
CA ASN A 178 -21.32 -18.15 4.93
C ASN A 178 -20.86 -18.78 3.59
N THR A 179 -19.74 -19.50 3.63
CA THR A 179 -19.11 -20.10 2.44
C THR A 179 -18.50 -21.46 2.75
N LYS A 180 -18.00 -22.13 1.71
CA LYS A 180 -17.28 -23.41 1.80
C LYS A 180 -15.85 -23.26 1.31
N PHE A 181 -14.92 -23.89 2.03
CA PHE A 181 -13.51 -23.91 1.64
C PHE A 181 -13.13 -25.28 1.06
N PHE A 182 -12.21 -25.23 0.12
CA PHE A 182 -11.67 -26.39 -0.58
C PHE A 182 -10.15 -26.30 -0.62
N ARG A 183 -9.50 -27.46 -0.60
CA ARG A 183 -8.10 -27.58 -0.97
C ARG A 183 -8.01 -27.59 -2.49
N HIS A 184 -7.05 -26.83 -3.00
CA HIS A 184 -6.78 -26.73 -4.42
C HIS A 184 -5.35 -27.12 -4.72
N THR A 185 -5.16 -27.76 -5.86
CA THR A 185 -3.85 -28.07 -6.44
C THR A 185 -3.69 -27.32 -7.76
N HIS A 186 -2.45 -27.10 -8.16
CA HIS A 186 -2.13 -26.50 -9.44
C HIS A 186 -0.97 -27.30 -10.08
N PRO A 187 -1.03 -27.64 -11.39
CA PRO A 187 -0.02 -28.47 -12.04
C PRO A 187 1.42 -27.97 -11.89
N ASN A 188 1.59 -26.64 -11.85
CA ASN A 188 2.90 -26.00 -11.70
C ASN A 188 3.27 -25.63 -10.25
N ALA A 189 2.38 -25.84 -9.27
CA ALA A 189 2.63 -25.45 -7.87
C ALA A 189 3.34 -26.54 -7.05
N GLY A 190 3.74 -27.65 -7.68
CA GLY A 190 4.40 -28.76 -6.99
C GLY A 190 3.52 -29.37 -5.90
N SER A 191 4.03 -29.40 -4.66
CA SER A 191 3.31 -29.89 -3.48
C SER A 191 2.46 -28.82 -2.77
N GLN A 192 2.44 -27.58 -3.26
CA GLN A 192 1.70 -26.50 -2.63
C GLN A 192 0.18 -26.73 -2.76
N ILE A 193 -0.51 -26.60 -1.63
CA ILE A 193 -1.97 -26.66 -1.55
C ILE A 193 -2.48 -25.28 -1.17
N ALA A 194 -3.48 -24.78 -1.89
CA ALA A 194 -4.18 -23.55 -1.56
C ALA A 194 -5.56 -23.85 -0.97
N VAL A 195 -5.80 -23.43 0.27
CA VAL A 195 -7.11 -23.55 0.93
C VAL A 195 -7.90 -22.27 0.65
N ARG A 196 -8.91 -22.35 -0.21
CA ARG A 196 -9.69 -21.19 -0.69
C ARG A 196 -11.17 -21.51 -0.78
N ALA A 197 -12.00 -20.48 -0.71
CA ALA A 197 -13.41 -20.56 -1.08
C ALA A 197 -13.57 -20.20 -2.56
N GLN A 198 -14.67 -20.65 -3.17
CA GLN A 198 -15.00 -20.24 -4.56
C GLN A 198 -15.62 -18.85 -4.59
N SER A 199 -16.34 -18.48 -3.55
CA SER A 199 -16.93 -17.16 -3.37
C SER A 199 -17.14 -16.85 -1.90
N TYR A 200 -17.44 -15.59 -1.56
CA TYR A 200 -17.84 -15.22 -0.21
C TYR A 200 -18.75 -13.99 -0.21
N ASN A 201 -19.48 -13.81 0.88
CA ASN A 201 -20.20 -12.57 1.17
C ASN A 201 -19.45 -11.80 2.26
N ILE A 202 -19.39 -10.48 2.11
CA ILE A 202 -18.97 -9.62 3.22
C ILE A 202 -20.09 -9.66 4.28
N PRO A 203 -19.79 -9.87 5.56
CA PRO A 203 -20.79 -9.80 6.63
C PRO A 203 -21.50 -8.43 6.62
N ASP A 204 -22.82 -8.40 6.79
CA ASP A 204 -23.65 -7.18 6.74
C ASP A 204 -23.08 -6.04 7.60
N GLU A 205 -22.54 -6.35 8.77
CA GLU A 205 -21.98 -5.33 9.67
C GLU A 205 -20.63 -4.75 9.23
N LEU A 206 -19.98 -5.36 8.24
CA LEU A 206 -18.74 -4.89 7.62
C LEU A 206 -18.96 -4.32 6.21
N GLU A 207 -20.15 -4.48 5.63
CA GLU A 207 -20.44 -4.13 4.23
C GLU A 207 -20.09 -2.67 3.93
N ASP A 208 -20.42 -1.73 4.81
CA ASP A 208 -20.11 -0.30 4.63
C ASP A 208 -18.64 0.07 4.95
N HIS A 209 -17.85 -0.87 5.47
CA HIS A 209 -16.53 -0.61 6.04
C HIS A 209 -15.37 -1.22 5.26
N ILE A 210 -15.55 -2.42 4.69
CA ILE A 210 -14.47 -3.13 3.98
C ILE A 210 -14.80 -3.33 2.51
N ALA A 211 -13.78 -3.22 1.66
CA ALA A 211 -13.91 -3.44 0.22
C ALA A 211 -13.72 -4.93 -0.12
N ILE A 212 -12.88 -5.62 0.65
CA ILE A 212 -12.41 -6.96 0.30
C ILE A 212 -11.88 -7.72 1.53
N ILE A 213 -11.97 -9.04 1.49
CA ILE A 213 -11.29 -9.95 2.42
C ILE A 213 -10.26 -10.77 1.62
N TYR A 214 -8.98 -10.50 1.87
CA TYR A 214 -7.86 -11.22 1.26
C TYR A 214 -7.76 -12.65 1.78
N GLY A 215 -7.14 -13.53 0.99
CA GLY A 215 -6.90 -14.92 1.36
C GLY A 215 -8.12 -15.86 1.26
N VAL A 216 -9.31 -15.33 0.93
CA VAL A 216 -10.54 -16.14 0.81
C VAL A 216 -10.67 -16.75 -0.59
N VAL A 217 -10.72 -15.91 -1.64
CA VAL A 217 -10.88 -16.34 -3.05
C VAL A 217 -9.63 -16.13 -3.91
N HIS A 218 -8.68 -15.33 -3.43
CA HIS A 218 -7.48 -14.95 -4.17
C HIS A 218 -6.39 -16.01 -3.99
N PHE A 219 -5.95 -16.60 -5.10
CA PHE A 219 -4.97 -17.68 -5.10
C PHE A 219 -3.53 -17.14 -5.09
N PRO A 220 -2.56 -17.91 -4.55
CA PRO A 220 -1.15 -17.59 -4.75
C PRO A 220 -0.85 -17.47 -6.24
N HIS A 221 -0.03 -16.48 -6.60
CA HIS A 221 0.43 -16.35 -7.98
C HIS A 221 1.31 -17.56 -8.33
N ILE A 222 0.90 -18.28 -9.38
CA ILE A 222 1.70 -19.34 -10.00
C ILE A 222 1.94 -18.92 -11.45
N ARG A 223 3.20 -18.98 -11.88
CA ARG A 223 3.54 -18.71 -13.27
C ARG A 223 2.90 -19.78 -14.16
N LYS A 224 2.20 -19.32 -15.20
CA LYS A 224 1.55 -20.19 -16.19
C LYS A 224 2.57 -21.02 -16.95
N THR A 225 3.74 -20.44 -17.22
CA THR A 225 4.87 -21.07 -17.89
C THR A 225 6.12 -20.90 -17.02
N LYS A 226 6.90 -21.98 -16.86
CA LYS A 226 8.23 -21.89 -16.27
C LYS A 226 9.05 -20.84 -17.02
N MET A 227 9.92 -20.15 -16.31
CA MET A 227 10.88 -19.26 -16.95
C MET A 227 11.66 -20.05 -18.02
N ASN A 228 11.74 -19.50 -19.23
CA ASN A 228 12.44 -20.15 -20.33
C ASN A 228 13.95 -19.99 -20.17
N ILE A 229 14.54 -20.79 -19.28
CA ILE A 229 15.96 -20.76 -18.95
C ILE A 229 16.71 -21.68 -19.91
N GLN A 230 17.62 -21.09 -20.68
CA GLN A 230 18.35 -21.75 -21.74
C GLN A 230 19.83 -21.97 -21.33
N PRO A 231 20.32 -23.22 -21.30
CA PRO A 231 21.65 -23.54 -20.77
C PRO A 231 22.82 -23.12 -21.68
N THR A 232 22.55 -22.77 -22.94
CA THR A 232 23.57 -22.36 -23.94
C THR A 232 23.32 -20.98 -24.53
N PHE A 233 22.32 -20.26 -24.03
CA PHE A 233 21.99 -18.90 -24.48
C PHE A 233 22.87 -17.90 -23.74
N PHE A 234 24.14 -17.85 -24.12
CA PHE A 234 25.05 -16.80 -23.67
C PHE A 234 24.89 -15.61 -24.60
N GLN A 235 24.08 -14.63 -24.22
CA GLN A 235 24.24 -13.28 -24.74
C GLN A 235 25.18 -12.52 -23.80
N ASP A 236 25.98 -11.61 -24.35
CA ASP A 236 27.06 -10.87 -23.66
C ASP A 236 26.59 -9.95 -22.52
N MET A 237 25.29 -9.95 -22.20
CA MET A 237 24.72 -9.12 -21.13
C MET A 237 24.96 -9.74 -19.76
N THR A 238 26.01 -9.21 -19.14
CA THR A 238 26.37 -9.39 -17.73
C THR A 238 26.01 -8.12 -16.94
N PRO A 239 25.96 -8.18 -15.60
CA PRO A 239 25.79 -6.97 -14.80
C PRO A 239 26.81 -5.87 -15.11
N SER A 240 28.08 -6.21 -15.30
CA SER A 240 29.12 -5.24 -15.66
C SER A 240 28.85 -4.58 -17.02
N LYS A 241 28.30 -5.32 -17.99
CA LYS A 241 27.92 -4.75 -19.28
C LYS A 241 26.71 -3.83 -19.16
N LEU A 242 25.70 -4.20 -18.37
CA LEU A 242 24.53 -3.35 -18.11
C LEU A 242 24.91 -2.06 -17.37
N GLN A 243 25.81 -2.16 -16.39
CA GLN A 243 26.38 -1.01 -15.71
C GLN A 243 27.10 -0.09 -16.70
N GLN A 244 27.82 -0.62 -17.69
CA GLN A 244 28.40 0.21 -18.76
C GLN A 244 27.33 0.85 -19.64
N VAL A 245 26.31 0.10 -20.06
CA VAL A 245 25.24 0.58 -20.95
C VAL A 245 24.43 1.72 -20.32
N TYR A 246 24.16 1.62 -19.02
CA TYR A 246 23.40 2.63 -18.26
C TYR A 246 24.30 3.61 -17.47
N HIS A 247 25.62 3.52 -17.65
CA HIS A 247 26.65 4.29 -16.94
C HIS A 247 26.53 4.27 -15.42
N VAL A 248 26.08 3.14 -14.86
CA VAL A 248 25.92 2.92 -13.43
C VAL A 248 27.29 2.66 -12.80
N PRO A 249 27.66 3.36 -11.72
CA PRO A 249 28.89 3.07 -11.00
C PRO A 249 28.90 1.65 -10.44
N ASN A 250 29.95 0.90 -10.76
CA ASN A 250 30.21 -0.41 -10.18
C ASN A 250 31.04 -0.25 -8.89
N VAL A 251 30.42 0.30 -7.84
CA VAL A 251 31.07 0.57 -6.55
C VAL A 251 30.30 -0.11 -5.43
N LEU A 252 31.02 -0.76 -4.51
CA LEU A 252 30.39 -1.31 -3.32
C LEU A 252 29.86 -0.16 -2.44
N ILE A 253 28.57 -0.19 -2.16
CA ILE A 253 27.90 0.74 -1.26
C ILE A 253 27.99 0.18 0.16
N GLN A 254 28.55 0.97 1.08
CA GLN A 254 28.66 0.61 2.49
C GLN A 254 27.84 1.59 3.35
N ASN A 255 27.32 1.11 4.48
CA ASN A 255 26.61 1.91 5.49
C ASN A 255 25.46 2.78 4.92
N SER A 256 24.78 2.30 3.88
CA SER A 256 23.64 3.01 3.32
C SER A 256 22.46 2.99 4.28
N SER A 257 21.82 4.15 4.48
CA SER A 257 20.51 4.25 5.14
C SER A 257 19.36 3.77 4.24
N GLN A 258 19.64 3.54 2.95
CA GLN A 258 18.65 3.06 1.99
C GLN A 258 18.54 1.55 2.02
N SER A 259 17.36 1.05 1.68
CA SER A 259 17.09 -0.37 1.47
C SER A 259 16.14 -0.57 0.29
N GLN A 260 16.14 -1.79 -0.24
CA GLN A 260 15.34 -2.21 -1.40
C GLN A 260 14.65 -3.55 -1.13
N VAL A 261 13.60 -3.88 -1.86
CA VAL A 261 12.89 -5.16 -1.74
C VAL A 261 12.50 -5.75 -3.10
N ILE A 262 12.57 -7.08 -3.21
CA ILE A 262 11.94 -7.84 -4.29
C ILE A 262 10.76 -8.66 -3.75
N LEU A 263 9.72 -8.82 -4.55
CA LEU A 263 8.59 -9.70 -4.25
C LEU A 263 8.87 -11.12 -4.73
N SER A 264 8.82 -12.10 -3.83
CA SER A 264 9.03 -13.50 -4.20
C SER A 264 7.76 -14.27 -4.56
N ALA A 265 6.59 -13.76 -4.18
CA ALA A 265 5.28 -14.36 -4.45
C ALA A 265 5.16 -15.84 -4.04
N SER A 266 5.80 -16.25 -2.94
CA SER A 266 5.83 -17.64 -2.41
C SER A 266 6.86 -18.59 -3.06
N SER A 267 7.70 -18.12 -3.98
CA SER A 267 8.63 -19.00 -4.71
C SER A 267 9.96 -19.27 -3.98
N GLY A 268 10.40 -18.36 -3.10
CA GLY A 268 11.70 -18.43 -2.44
C GLY A 268 12.86 -18.13 -3.40
N TYR A 269 14.09 -18.49 -3.06
CA TYR A 269 15.28 -18.37 -3.91
C TYR A 269 16.30 -19.47 -3.57
N ILE A 270 17.36 -19.59 -4.38
CA ILE A 270 18.45 -20.55 -4.14
C ILE A 270 19.68 -19.79 -3.60
N PRO A 271 20.01 -19.89 -2.30
CA PRO A 271 21.13 -19.14 -1.72
C PRO A 271 22.49 -19.41 -2.37
N SER A 272 22.74 -20.66 -2.79
CA SER A 272 23.99 -21.01 -3.47
C SER A 272 24.13 -20.38 -4.86
N ASP A 273 23.01 -20.10 -5.53
CA ASP A 273 23.02 -19.48 -6.85
C ASP A 273 23.44 -18.02 -6.76
N LEU A 274 22.88 -17.28 -5.80
CA LEU A 274 23.26 -15.89 -5.55
C LEU A 274 24.76 -15.76 -5.24
N SER A 275 25.29 -16.65 -4.40
CA SER A 275 26.74 -16.70 -4.11
C SER A 275 27.57 -16.96 -5.35
N LYS A 276 27.18 -17.95 -6.15
CA LYS A 276 27.86 -18.31 -7.38
C LYS A 276 27.74 -17.22 -8.45
N PHE A 277 26.63 -16.51 -8.52
CA PHE A 277 26.42 -15.40 -9.44
C PHE A 277 27.42 -14.28 -9.19
N PHE A 278 27.59 -13.86 -7.93
CA PHE A 278 28.57 -12.84 -7.60
C PHE A 278 30.02 -13.32 -7.75
N GLN A 279 30.26 -14.62 -7.62
CA GLN A 279 31.55 -15.23 -7.95
C GLN A 279 31.85 -15.16 -9.46
N VAL A 280 30.90 -15.57 -10.30
CA VAL A 280 31.06 -15.62 -11.76
C VAL A 280 31.12 -14.21 -12.38
N THR A 281 30.33 -13.28 -11.86
CA THR A 281 30.27 -11.90 -12.38
C THR A 281 31.40 -10.99 -11.86
N GLY A 282 32.18 -11.46 -10.89
CA GLY A 282 33.29 -10.69 -10.31
C GLY A 282 32.81 -9.47 -9.50
N SER A 283 31.65 -9.55 -8.87
CA SER A 283 31.08 -8.45 -8.08
C SER A 283 31.96 -8.06 -6.90
N ALA A 284 32.02 -6.76 -6.59
CA ALA A 284 32.74 -6.23 -5.44
C ALA A 284 32.32 -6.86 -4.10
N LEU A 285 31.06 -7.31 -3.99
CA LEU A 285 30.57 -8.05 -2.81
C LEU A 285 31.32 -9.37 -2.60
N ASN A 286 31.56 -10.12 -3.67
CA ASN A 286 32.26 -11.40 -3.63
C ASN A 286 33.77 -11.22 -3.49
N VAL A 287 34.36 -10.25 -4.20
CA VAL A 287 35.81 -9.96 -4.12
C VAL A 287 36.24 -9.61 -2.69
N LEU A 288 35.36 -8.98 -1.91
CA LEU A 288 35.62 -8.58 -0.53
C LEU A 288 35.16 -9.61 0.52
N GLY A 289 34.56 -10.74 0.11
CA GLY A 289 34.12 -11.80 1.02
C GLY A 289 33.04 -11.39 2.03
N LEU A 290 32.21 -10.40 1.69
CA LEU A 290 31.20 -9.85 2.59
C LEU A 290 29.91 -10.70 2.58
N ASN A 291 29.27 -10.81 3.75
CA ASN A 291 27.92 -11.37 3.82
C ASN A 291 26.95 -10.48 3.02
N TYR A 292 26.06 -11.11 2.24
CA TYR A 292 24.99 -10.40 1.55
C TYR A 292 24.06 -9.74 2.59
N PRO A 293 23.75 -8.44 2.48
CA PRO A 293 22.85 -7.75 3.40
C PRO A 293 21.38 -8.08 3.06
N LEU A 294 21.06 -9.37 3.00
CA LEU A 294 19.78 -9.93 2.60
C LEU A 294 18.95 -10.26 3.84
N VAL A 295 17.68 -9.83 3.85
CA VAL A 295 16.75 -10.05 4.96
C VAL A 295 15.45 -10.66 4.44
N LEU A 296 15.04 -11.79 5.01
CA LEU A 296 13.72 -12.36 4.76
C LEU A 296 12.65 -11.52 5.47
N LYS A 297 11.58 -11.18 4.75
CA LYS A 297 10.39 -10.50 5.28
C LYS A 297 9.14 -11.11 4.67
N GLY A 298 7.99 -10.87 5.29
CA GLY A 298 6.69 -11.37 4.84
C GLY A 298 6.17 -12.47 5.78
N PRO A 299 4.92 -12.91 5.61
CA PRO A 299 4.36 -13.96 6.45
C PRO A 299 4.98 -15.33 6.18
N ASN A 300 5.62 -15.55 5.02
CA ASN A 300 6.29 -16.81 4.77
C ASN A 300 7.72 -16.76 5.28
N GLN A 301 7.95 -17.45 6.40
CA GLN A 301 9.25 -17.45 7.08
C GLN A 301 10.28 -18.41 6.46
N THR A 302 9.97 -19.03 5.31
CA THR A 302 10.94 -19.85 4.56
C THR A 302 11.33 -19.11 3.29
N ALA A 303 12.61 -18.80 3.10
CA ALA A 303 13.09 -18.23 1.84
C ALA A 303 13.52 -19.30 0.83
N ASP A 304 13.62 -20.56 1.26
CA ASP A 304 14.15 -21.62 0.43
C ASP A 304 13.26 -21.89 -0.78
N CYS A 305 13.90 -22.11 -1.91
CA CYS A 305 13.26 -22.55 -3.13
C CYS A 305 12.63 -23.94 -2.91
N LEU A 306 11.32 -23.98 -2.60
CA LEU A 306 10.58 -25.22 -2.36
C LEU A 306 10.19 -25.93 -3.66
N HIS A 307 10.46 -25.33 -4.84
CA HIS A 307 9.98 -25.77 -6.15
C HIS A 307 11.03 -25.58 -7.26
N GLN A 308 10.86 -26.17 -8.45
CA GLN A 308 11.69 -25.83 -9.62
C GLN A 308 11.42 -24.42 -10.20
N ASP A 309 10.65 -23.56 -9.52
CA ASP A 309 10.03 -22.33 -10.07
C ASP A 309 10.44 -21.03 -9.35
N CYS A 310 11.52 -21.06 -8.55
CA CYS A 310 12.08 -19.85 -7.92
C CYS A 310 13.01 -19.04 -8.84
N GLY A 311 13.11 -19.41 -10.12
CA GLY A 311 14.00 -18.74 -11.08
C GLY A 311 13.77 -17.24 -11.16
N GLU A 312 12.53 -16.82 -10.96
CA GLU A 312 12.18 -15.40 -10.98
C GLU A 312 12.73 -14.62 -9.79
N SER A 313 12.48 -15.10 -8.57
CA SER A 313 13.01 -14.44 -7.38
C SER A 313 14.53 -14.50 -7.31
N THR A 314 15.14 -15.58 -7.81
CA THR A 314 16.60 -15.66 -7.97
C THR A 314 17.09 -14.57 -8.93
N LEU A 315 16.48 -14.44 -10.10
CA LEU A 315 16.81 -13.39 -11.07
C LEU A 315 16.64 -11.99 -10.49
N ASP A 316 15.50 -11.73 -9.86
CA ASP A 316 15.19 -10.43 -9.25
C ASP A 316 16.26 -10.05 -8.21
N LEU A 317 16.66 -11.00 -7.37
CA LEU A 317 17.72 -10.80 -6.37
C LEU A 317 19.08 -10.57 -7.03
N GLU A 318 19.47 -11.41 -7.98
CA GLU A 318 20.75 -11.30 -8.69
C GLU A 318 20.92 -9.90 -9.29
N TYR A 319 19.89 -9.39 -9.97
CA TYR A 319 19.99 -8.14 -10.72
C TYR A 319 19.78 -6.88 -9.88
N ILE A 320 18.84 -6.88 -8.94
CA ILE A 320 18.65 -5.70 -8.07
C ILE A 320 19.90 -5.47 -7.20
N MET A 321 20.55 -6.55 -6.75
CA MET A 321 21.75 -6.47 -5.93
C MET A 321 23.00 -6.21 -6.77
N ALA A 322 23.07 -6.66 -8.02
CA ALA A 322 24.19 -6.33 -8.90
C ALA A 322 24.15 -4.87 -9.37
N MET A 323 22.96 -4.31 -9.59
CA MET A 323 22.81 -2.88 -9.91
C MET A 323 22.98 -1.98 -8.69
N ALA A 324 22.88 -2.49 -7.46
CA ALA A 324 23.11 -1.73 -6.23
C ALA A 324 23.89 -2.54 -5.17
N PRO A 325 25.16 -2.87 -5.43
CA PRO A 325 25.91 -3.79 -4.58
C PRO A 325 26.14 -3.18 -3.19
N GLY A 326 25.70 -3.89 -2.15
CA GLY A 326 25.87 -3.51 -0.74
C GLY A 326 24.69 -2.75 -0.11
N ILE A 327 23.66 -2.39 -0.89
CA ILE A 327 22.40 -1.89 -0.33
C ILE A 327 21.62 -3.04 0.33
N LYS A 328 21.09 -2.79 1.55
CA LYS A 328 20.26 -3.75 2.27
C LYS A 328 19.07 -4.16 1.43
N THR A 329 18.96 -5.46 1.14
CA THR A 329 17.94 -6.02 0.26
C THR A 329 17.02 -6.92 1.06
N TYR A 330 15.72 -6.71 0.94
CA TYR A 330 14.72 -7.62 1.48
C TYR A 330 14.20 -8.54 0.39
N ILE A 331 13.98 -9.81 0.72
CA ILE A 331 13.12 -10.70 -0.04
C ILE A 331 11.78 -10.76 0.68
N PHE A 332 10.72 -10.24 0.06
CA PHE A 332 9.39 -10.29 0.64
C PHE A 332 8.66 -11.55 0.17
N ASN A 333 8.54 -12.52 1.07
CA ASN A 333 7.90 -13.79 0.80
C ASN A 333 6.47 -13.84 1.37
N THR A 334 5.49 -13.81 0.47
CA THR A 334 4.06 -13.76 0.78
C THR A 334 3.50 -15.11 1.21
N ARG A 335 2.38 -15.10 1.93
CA ARG A 335 1.50 -16.26 2.15
C ARG A 335 0.09 -15.81 1.82
N GLY A 336 -0.50 -16.31 0.73
CA GLY A 336 -1.86 -15.88 0.39
C GLY A 336 -2.07 -15.68 -1.10
N ASP A 337 -2.45 -14.47 -1.48
CA ASP A 337 -2.73 -14.07 -2.87
C ASP A 337 -1.49 -13.70 -3.68
N GLY A 338 -0.31 -13.75 -3.04
CA GLY A 338 0.97 -13.51 -3.69
C GLY A 338 1.38 -12.05 -3.85
N PHE A 339 0.56 -11.07 -3.42
CA PHE A 339 0.84 -9.65 -3.68
C PHE A 339 0.41 -8.68 -2.58
N SER A 340 -0.77 -8.85 -1.96
CA SER A 340 -1.41 -7.77 -1.19
C SER A 340 -0.64 -7.28 0.05
N GLU A 341 0.18 -8.14 0.62
CA GLU A 341 0.91 -7.88 1.85
C GLU A 341 2.12 -6.94 1.65
N LEU A 342 2.72 -6.92 0.46
CA LEU A 342 3.88 -6.07 0.18
C LEU A 342 3.50 -4.58 0.09
N PRO A 343 2.52 -4.14 -0.74
CA PRO A 343 2.06 -2.76 -0.73
C PRO A 343 1.61 -2.30 0.66
N ASN A 344 0.98 -3.19 1.43
CA ASN A 344 0.58 -2.89 2.80
C ASN A 344 1.79 -2.60 3.70
N TRP A 345 2.78 -3.50 3.73
CA TRP A 345 3.99 -3.28 4.52
C TRP A 345 4.73 -2.00 4.10
N LEU A 346 4.86 -1.75 2.80
CA LEU A 346 5.47 -0.53 2.25
C LEU A 346 4.72 0.74 2.63
N ALA A 347 3.41 0.69 2.87
CA ALA A 347 2.62 1.85 3.28
C ALA A 347 2.64 2.08 4.81
N THR A 348 2.84 1.05 5.62
CA THR A 348 2.52 1.10 7.06
C THR A 348 3.71 0.91 8.01
N ASP A 349 4.93 0.67 7.52
CA ASP A 349 6.12 0.46 8.36
C ASP A 349 7.24 1.43 8.00
N ASN A 350 7.63 2.29 8.93
CA ASN A 350 8.70 3.27 8.73
C ASN A 350 10.06 2.65 8.38
N ASN A 351 10.27 1.37 8.70
CA ASN A 351 11.49 0.63 8.36
C ASN A 351 11.42 -0.07 7.00
N ALA A 352 10.28 0.02 6.29
CA ALA A 352 10.14 -0.57 4.98
C ALA A 352 10.99 0.17 3.92
N PRO A 353 11.50 -0.55 2.90
CA PRO A 353 12.28 0.00 1.80
C PRO A 353 11.59 1.09 0.99
N PHE A 354 12.40 2.01 0.45
CA PHE A 354 11.94 3.06 -0.48
C PHE A 354 11.99 2.62 -1.95
N VAL A 355 12.51 1.43 -2.24
CA VAL A 355 12.52 0.84 -3.58
C VAL A 355 11.97 -0.57 -3.50
N ALA A 356 10.97 -0.87 -4.31
CA ALA A 356 10.37 -2.19 -4.44
C ALA A 356 10.34 -2.62 -5.92
N SER A 357 10.62 -3.89 -6.18
CA SER A 357 10.54 -4.50 -7.52
C SER A 357 9.65 -5.74 -7.47
N ALA A 358 8.80 -5.93 -8.47
CA ALA A 358 7.99 -7.14 -8.61
C ALA A 358 7.83 -7.55 -10.07
N SER A 359 8.19 -8.79 -10.37
CA SER A 359 8.19 -9.34 -11.73
C SER A 359 7.06 -10.37 -11.91
N LEU A 360 5.81 -9.89 -11.82
CA LEU A 360 4.59 -10.71 -11.91
C LEU A 360 3.44 -10.00 -12.62
N GLY A 361 2.55 -10.79 -13.21
CA GLY A 361 1.25 -10.36 -13.73
C GLY A 361 0.15 -11.29 -13.22
N ILE A 362 -0.83 -10.75 -12.49
CA ILE A 362 -1.91 -11.53 -11.84
C ILE A 362 -3.28 -11.35 -12.50
N GLY A 363 -3.37 -10.49 -13.53
CA GLY A 363 -4.63 -10.14 -14.18
C GLY A 363 -5.48 -9.17 -13.36
N LEU A 364 -6.48 -8.55 -14.01
CA LEU A 364 -7.30 -7.51 -13.40
C LEU A 364 -8.62 -8.04 -12.86
N ASP A 365 -8.74 -8.09 -11.53
CA ASP A 365 -10.01 -8.02 -10.80
C ASP A 365 -10.19 -6.57 -10.32
N SER A 366 -11.36 -5.96 -10.59
CA SER A 366 -11.59 -4.53 -10.34
C SER A 366 -11.42 -4.17 -8.87
N ASP A 367 -12.06 -4.89 -7.95
CA ASP A 367 -12.07 -4.52 -6.53
C ASP A 367 -10.70 -4.76 -5.91
N TYR A 368 -10.09 -5.89 -6.26
CA TYR A 368 -8.72 -6.21 -5.86
C TYR A 368 -7.75 -5.14 -6.36
N ALA A 369 -7.80 -4.79 -7.65
CA ALA A 369 -6.91 -3.83 -8.27
C ALA A 369 -7.04 -2.44 -7.64
N HIS A 370 -8.27 -1.92 -7.47
CA HIS A 370 -8.48 -0.62 -6.81
C HIS A 370 -7.92 -0.62 -5.40
N ARG A 371 -8.18 -1.69 -4.63
CA ARG A 371 -7.73 -1.76 -3.25
C ARG A 371 -6.21 -1.84 -3.15
N GLN A 372 -5.56 -2.65 -3.97
CA GLN A 372 -4.11 -2.75 -3.99
C GLN A 372 -3.48 -1.45 -4.47
N CYS A 373 -4.04 -0.83 -5.51
CA CYS A 373 -3.52 0.42 -6.03
C CYS A 373 -3.62 1.57 -5.01
N ALA A 374 -4.65 1.60 -4.16
CA ALA A 374 -4.72 2.53 -3.04
C ALA A 374 -3.61 2.31 -1.98
N MET A 375 -3.18 1.07 -1.74
CA MET A 375 -1.99 0.82 -0.89
C MET A 375 -0.72 1.30 -1.54
N VAL A 376 -0.59 1.14 -2.87
CA VAL A 376 0.56 1.66 -3.60
C VAL A 376 0.57 3.19 -3.58
N GLN A 377 -0.60 3.84 -3.67
CA GLN A 377 -0.72 5.30 -3.51
C GLN A 377 -0.21 5.73 -2.12
N LYS A 378 -0.62 5.03 -1.06
CA LYS A 378 -0.13 5.26 0.31
C LYS A 378 1.38 5.00 0.42
N ALA A 379 1.91 3.94 -0.19
CA ALA A 379 3.36 3.70 -0.23
C ALA A 379 4.11 4.81 -1.00
N ALA A 380 3.55 5.31 -2.10
CA ALA A 380 4.13 6.41 -2.86
C ALA A 380 4.19 7.72 -2.04
N LEU A 381 3.21 7.97 -1.17
CA LEU A 381 3.25 9.10 -0.22
C LEU A 381 4.43 9.00 0.77
N ARG A 382 4.94 7.79 1.05
CA ARG A 382 6.16 7.55 1.83
C ARG A 382 7.44 7.72 1.04
N GLY A 383 7.35 8.05 -0.25
CA GLY A 383 8.50 8.12 -1.14
C GLY A 383 8.97 6.76 -1.62
N VAL A 384 8.11 5.75 -1.60
CA VAL A 384 8.41 4.44 -2.20
C VAL A 384 8.27 4.51 -3.72
N SER A 385 9.32 4.08 -4.42
CA SER A 385 9.29 3.77 -5.86
C SER A 385 9.00 2.28 -6.05
N PHE A 386 7.83 1.93 -6.58
CA PHE A 386 7.44 0.53 -6.82
C PHE A 386 7.47 0.21 -8.31
N PHE A 387 8.50 -0.52 -8.72
CA PHE A 387 8.74 -0.99 -10.08
C PHE A 387 8.07 -2.33 -10.34
N VAL A 388 7.45 -2.46 -11.52
CA VAL A 388 6.81 -3.70 -11.95
C VAL A 388 7.11 -4.00 -13.41
N ALA A 389 7.33 -5.27 -13.73
CA ALA A 389 7.52 -5.72 -15.12
C ALA A 389 6.25 -5.47 -15.96
N SER A 390 6.38 -4.96 -17.18
CA SER A 390 5.21 -4.65 -18.04
C SER A 390 4.62 -5.87 -18.75
N GLY A 391 5.36 -6.98 -18.81
CA GLY A 391 4.96 -8.22 -19.45
C GLY A 391 5.89 -8.64 -20.60
N ASP A 392 5.79 -9.91 -21.00
CA ASP A 392 6.73 -10.57 -21.93
C ASP A 392 6.04 -11.14 -23.18
N SER A 393 4.87 -10.61 -23.55
CA SER A 393 4.02 -11.16 -24.63
C SER A 393 3.59 -10.12 -25.66
N GLY A 394 4.23 -8.95 -25.68
CA GLY A 394 3.67 -7.80 -26.38
C GLY A 394 2.44 -7.29 -25.63
N GLY A 395 1.37 -6.88 -26.32
CA GLY A 395 0.29 -6.25 -25.56
C GLY A 395 -1.03 -5.87 -26.21
N LEU A 396 -1.34 -6.43 -27.37
CA LEU A 396 -2.65 -6.24 -28.00
C LEU A 396 -3.35 -7.57 -28.20
N ASN A 397 -4.66 -7.58 -27.91
CA ASN A 397 -5.55 -8.67 -28.26
C ASN A 397 -5.77 -8.71 -29.78
N ASP A 398 -6.32 -9.81 -30.28
CA ASP A 398 -6.64 -9.99 -31.70
C ASP A 398 -7.60 -8.93 -32.27
N ASP A 399 -8.43 -8.32 -31.40
CA ASP A 399 -9.35 -7.23 -31.75
C ASP A 399 -8.71 -5.83 -31.61
N CYS A 400 -7.42 -5.76 -31.31
CA CYS A 400 -6.67 -4.51 -31.09
C CYS A 400 -7.12 -3.70 -29.88
N SER A 401 -7.82 -4.31 -28.94
CA SER A 401 -7.89 -3.84 -27.57
C SER A 401 -6.58 -4.16 -26.84
N ALA A 402 -6.29 -3.44 -25.76
CA ALA A 402 -5.11 -3.73 -24.95
C ALA A 402 -5.26 -5.05 -24.19
N GLN A 403 -4.17 -5.80 -24.07
CA GLN A 403 -4.06 -6.75 -22.98
C GLN A 403 -3.89 -5.98 -21.69
N THR A 404 -4.80 -6.21 -20.76
CA THR A 404 -4.80 -5.60 -19.44
C THR A 404 -4.02 -6.46 -18.46
N ASP A 405 -2.95 -5.92 -17.88
CA ASP A 405 -2.17 -6.58 -16.85
C ASP A 405 -2.12 -5.76 -15.56
N TYR A 406 -2.31 -6.48 -14.45
CA TYR A 406 -2.13 -5.96 -13.10
C TYR A 406 -0.89 -6.63 -12.53
N PRO A 407 0.07 -5.86 -11.98
CA PRO A 407 -0.16 -4.54 -11.39
C PRO A 407 0.26 -3.33 -12.24
N SER A 408 0.77 -3.55 -13.46
CA SER A 408 1.18 -2.48 -14.39
C SER A 408 0.09 -1.45 -14.66
N GLY A 409 -1.19 -1.83 -14.69
CA GLY A 409 -2.31 -0.89 -14.82
C GLY A 409 -2.47 0.15 -13.71
N CYS A 410 -1.88 -0.03 -12.52
CA CYS A 410 -1.99 0.93 -11.42
C CYS A 410 -1.18 2.22 -11.71
N PRO A 411 -1.77 3.43 -11.64
CA PRO A 411 -1.06 4.69 -11.93
C PRO A 411 0.04 5.08 -10.93
N TYR A 412 0.06 4.46 -9.74
CA TYR A 412 1.10 4.70 -8.72
C TYR A 412 2.24 3.68 -8.76
N MET A 413 2.18 2.75 -9.71
CA MET A 413 3.29 1.84 -10.01
C MET A 413 4.07 2.30 -11.23
N ILE A 414 5.35 2.00 -11.22
CA ILE A 414 6.30 2.34 -12.28
C ILE A 414 6.47 1.10 -13.16
N SER A 415 5.74 1.03 -14.27
CA SER A 415 5.77 -0.11 -15.18
C SER A 415 6.99 -0.01 -16.09
N ILE A 416 7.80 -1.08 -16.08
CA ILE A 416 9.07 -1.16 -16.82
C ILE A 416 8.93 -2.16 -17.98
N GLY A 417 8.97 -1.61 -19.19
CA GLY A 417 9.04 -2.34 -20.45
C GLY A 417 10.43 -2.83 -20.80
N GLY A 418 10.55 -3.41 -21.98
CA GLY A 418 11.76 -4.09 -22.42
C GLY A 418 12.50 -3.35 -23.53
N THR A 419 13.80 -3.19 -23.37
CA THR A 419 14.76 -2.88 -24.45
C THR A 419 15.63 -4.09 -24.75
N ASP A 420 16.20 -4.13 -25.94
CA ASP A 420 17.23 -5.08 -26.30
C ASP A 420 18.46 -4.33 -26.85
N GLY A 421 19.60 -4.61 -26.24
CA GLY A 421 20.91 -4.06 -26.60
C GLY A 421 21.97 -5.14 -26.82
N SER A 422 21.58 -6.42 -26.89
CA SER A 422 22.51 -7.54 -26.98
C SER A 422 23.04 -7.81 -28.40
N ASN A 423 22.43 -7.24 -29.43
CA ASN A 423 22.83 -7.45 -30.81
C ASN A 423 23.88 -6.40 -31.28
N ASP A 424 25.15 -6.79 -31.36
CA ASP A 424 26.25 -6.14 -32.10
C ASP A 424 26.49 -4.63 -31.86
N ASN A 425 26.76 -4.20 -30.62
CA ASN A 425 27.12 -2.80 -30.29
C ASN A 425 26.13 -1.74 -30.83
N ARG A 426 24.88 -2.13 -31.16
CA ARG A 426 23.85 -1.19 -31.58
C ARG A 426 23.30 -0.43 -30.38
N GLN A 427 22.81 0.78 -30.67
CA GLN A 427 21.93 1.52 -29.79
C GLN A 427 20.75 0.63 -29.38
N GLU A 428 20.41 0.61 -28.09
CA GLU A 428 19.26 -0.14 -27.58
C GLU A 428 18.00 0.18 -28.39
N ALA A 429 17.23 -0.87 -28.70
CA ALA A 429 15.95 -0.79 -29.39
C ALA A 429 14.85 -1.39 -28.51
N ALA A 430 13.59 -1.11 -28.81
CA ALA A 430 12.47 -1.76 -28.12
C ALA A 430 12.52 -3.28 -28.31
N TRP A 431 12.38 -4.01 -27.21
CA TRP A 431 12.37 -5.47 -27.21
C TRP A 431 11.06 -5.97 -27.82
N GLN A 432 11.16 -6.89 -28.77
CA GLN A 432 10.00 -7.33 -29.55
C GLN A 432 8.87 -7.99 -28.73
N TYR A 433 9.17 -8.46 -27.52
CA TYR A 433 8.18 -9.05 -26.61
C TYR A 433 7.84 -8.15 -25.42
N GLY A 434 8.38 -6.92 -25.37
CA GLY A 434 8.12 -5.99 -24.28
C GLY A 434 6.63 -5.68 -24.14
N GLY A 435 6.13 -5.75 -22.91
CA GLY A 435 4.73 -5.61 -22.59
C GLY A 435 4.21 -4.21 -22.88
N VAL A 436 3.10 -4.13 -23.61
CA VAL A 436 2.38 -2.88 -23.88
C VAL A 436 0.94 -3.02 -23.41
N GLY A 437 0.27 -1.94 -23.01
CA GLY A 437 -1.13 -2.08 -22.65
C GLY A 437 -1.73 -0.89 -21.96
N ASN A 438 -2.89 -1.13 -21.35
CA ASN A 438 -3.60 -0.12 -20.59
C ASN A 438 -4.42 -0.74 -19.44
N ALA A 439 -5.05 0.09 -18.62
CA ALA A 439 -5.87 -0.33 -17.48
C ALA A 439 -7.36 -0.54 -17.81
N ALA A 440 -7.71 -0.73 -19.09
CA ALA A 440 -9.07 -0.84 -19.60
C ALA A 440 -10.02 0.22 -18.99
N ASN A 441 -11.06 -0.20 -18.28
CA ASN A 441 -12.03 0.73 -17.66
C ASN A 441 -11.83 0.86 -16.14
N ILE A 442 -10.70 0.39 -15.60
CA ILE A 442 -10.43 0.32 -14.16
C ILE A 442 -9.76 1.62 -13.70
N PHE A 443 -8.60 1.96 -14.29
CA PHE A 443 -7.89 3.19 -13.94
C PHE A 443 -7.93 4.20 -15.09
N PRO A 444 -8.47 5.40 -14.87
CA PRO A 444 -8.43 6.45 -15.87
C PRO A 444 -7.00 6.89 -16.16
N GLN A 445 -6.78 7.47 -17.33
CA GLN A 445 -5.48 8.03 -17.68
C GLN A 445 -5.14 9.18 -16.72
N PRO A 446 -4.00 9.12 -16.01
CA PRO A 446 -3.61 10.17 -15.09
C PRO A 446 -3.21 11.44 -15.87
N ASP A 447 -3.42 12.62 -15.25
CA ASP A 447 -3.28 13.92 -15.93
C ASP A 447 -1.88 14.14 -16.51
N TRP A 448 -0.84 13.70 -15.80
CA TRP A 448 0.55 13.80 -16.27
C TRP A 448 0.81 13.00 -17.56
N GLN A 449 0.04 11.94 -17.84
CA GLN A 449 0.24 11.07 -19.00
C GLN A 449 -0.50 11.57 -20.25
N LYS A 450 -1.60 12.30 -20.09
CA LYS A 450 -2.45 12.81 -21.18
C LYS A 450 -1.68 13.48 -22.33
N PRO A 451 -0.77 14.45 -22.11
CA PRO A 451 -0.08 15.12 -23.21
C PRO A 451 0.81 14.16 -24.02
N TYR A 452 1.47 13.21 -23.35
CA TYR A 452 2.36 12.24 -23.99
C TYR A 452 1.60 11.20 -24.82
N ALA A 453 0.52 10.66 -24.24
CA ALA A 453 -0.36 9.73 -24.93
C ALA A 453 -1.02 10.36 -26.16
N ALA A 454 -1.46 11.62 -26.05
CA ALA A 454 -2.00 12.37 -27.17
C ALA A 454 -0.94 12.60 -28.27
N ALA A 455 0.28 12.98 -27.90
CA ALA A 455 1.37 13.17 -28.86
C ALA A 455 1.70 11.88 -29.63
N TYR A 456 1.85 10.74 -28.94
CA TYR A 456 2.10 9.45 -29.59
C TYR A 456 0.93 9.01 -30.47
N ARG A 457 -0.31 9.17 -30.01
CA ARG A 457 -1.49 8.85 -30.83
C ARG A 457 -1.56 9.71 -32.10
N ASN A 458 -1.28 11.00 -31.96
CA ASN A 458 -1.38 11.97 -33.06
C ASN A 458 -0.23 11.85 -34.07
N SER A 459 0.92 11.31 -33.68
CA SER A 459 2.01 10.99 -34.61
C SER A 459 1.61 9.90 -35.61
N ASN A 460 0.52 9.17 -35.33
CA ASN A 460 -0.03 8.10 -36.15
C ASN A 460 1.05 7.11 -36.60
N PRO A 461 1.70 6.43 -35.64
CA PRO A 461 2.84 5.58 -35.93
C PRO A 461 2.46 4.49 -36.95
N SER A 462 3.22 4.42 -38.04
CA SER A 462 3.01 3.43 -39.09
C SER A 462 3.21 2.01 -38.56
N GLY A 463 2.32 1.08 -38.95
CA GLY A 463 2.50 -0.35 -38.69
C GLY A 463 1.80 -0.90 -37.45
N ILE A 464 0.99 -0.08 -36.75
CA ILE A 464 0.11 -0.52 -35.66
C ILE A 464 -1.36 -0.12 -35.92
N ASN A 465 -2.30 -1.02 -35.62
CA ASN A 465 -3.72 -0.74 -35.53
C ASN A 465 -4.12 -0.67 -34.04
N VAL A 466 -4.65 0.49 -33.64
CA VAL A 466 -5.07 0.80 -32.26
C VAL A 466 -6.54 1.21 -32.19
N GLY A 467 -7.37 0.78 -33.15
CA GLY A 467 -8.77 1.19 -33.28
C GLY A 467 -9.63 0.91 -32.04
N ASN A 468 -9.38 -0.20 -31.35
CA ASN A 468 -10.09 -0.60 -30.12
C ASN A 468 -9.27 -0.34 -28.84
N PHE A 469 -8.15 0.37 -28.94
CA PHE A 469 -7.30 0.68 -27.80
C PHE A 469 -7.91 1.82 -26.97
N ASN A 470 -8.11 1.60 -25.67
CA ASN A 470 -8.65 2.62 -24.77
C ASN A 470 -7.58 3.64 -24.33
N TRP A 471 -7.43 4.71 -25.11
CA TRP A 471 -6.52 5.82 -24.82
C TRP A 471 -6.88 6.65 -23.57
N ASN A 472 -8.09 6.50 -23.04
CA ASN A 472 -8.56 7.26 -21.87
C ASN A 472 -8.24 6.59 -20.53
N SER A 473 -7.53 5.46 -20.56
CA SER A 473 -7.11 4.70 -19.38
C SER A 473 -5.60 4.83 -19.15
N ARG A 474 -5.11 4.47 -17.96
CA ARG A 474 -3.66 4.44 -17.68
C ARG A 474 -2.99 3.54 -18.73
N LEU A 475 -2.01 4.07 -19.46
CA LEU A 475 -1.24 3.37 -20.50
C LEU A 475 0.11 2.92 -19.96
N TYR A 476 0.65 1.77 -20.31
CA TYR A 476 1.97 1.30 -19.89
C TYR A 476 2.75 0.67 -21.06
N PRO A 477 4.09 0.64 -21.00
CA PRO A 477 4.97 0.93 -19.85
C PRO A 477 5.21 2.43 -19.60
N ASP A 478 5.77 2.78 -18.44
CA ASP A 478 6.20 4.15 -18.11
C ASP A 478 7.64 4.41 -18.59
N PHE A 479 8.50 3.40 -18.44
CA PHE A 479 9.91 3.39 -18.84
C PHE A 479 10.27 2.02 -19.40
N ALA A 480 11.50 1.83 -19.84
CA ALA A 480 12.01 0.52 -20.21
C ALA A 480 13.42 0.29 -19.65
N ALA A 481 13.85 -0.97 -19.63
CA ALA A 481 15.23 -1.35 -19.42
C ALA A 481 15.48 -2.71 -20.10
N HIS A 482 16.72 -3.18 -20.05
CA HIS A 482 17.12 -4.37 -20.79
C HIS A 482 16.31 -5.60 -20.39
N ALA A 483 15.71 -6.24 -21.39
CA ALA A 483 14.87 -7.44 -21.29
C ALA A 483 15.28 -8.53 -22.28
N GLY A 484 16.32 -8.26 -23.10
CA GLY A 484 16.89 -9.23 -24.03
C GLY A 484 17.61 -10.38 -23.32
N GLY A 485 18.30 -11.20 -24.10
CA GLY A 485 19.05 -12.33 -23.56
C GLY A 485 20.08 -11.89 -22.53
N THR A 486 19.90 -12.39 -21.32
CA THR A 486 20.63 -11.94 -20.15
C THR A 486 21.07 -13.15 -19.34
N MET A 487 22.30 -13.13 -18.84
CA MET A 487 22.83 -14.26 -18.06
C MET A 487 22.23 -14.30 -16.65
N LEU A 488 22.06 -15.49 -16.09
CA LEU A 488 21.73 -15.69 -14.66
C LEU A 488 22.42 -16.96 -14.13
N ILE A 489 22.53 -17.10 -12.81
CA ILE A 489 22.82 -18.41 -12.21
C ILE A 489 21.51 -19.01 -11.73
N PHE A 490 21.21 -20.23 -12.18
CA PHE A 490 20.05 -20.95 -11.72
C PHE A 490 20.35 -22.44 -11.58
N GLN A 491 19.96 -23.02 -10.45
CA GLN A 491 20.23 -24.41 -10.07
C GLN A 491 21.73 -24.78 -10.22
N GLY A 492 22.59 -23.88 -9.77
CA GLY A 492 24.04 -24.02 -9.80
C GLY A 492 24.65 -23.92 -11.20
N LYS A 493 23.91 -23.55 -12.25
CA LYS A 493 24.42 -23.45 -13.62
C LYS A 493 24.32 -22.01 -14.13
N GLN A 494 25.34 -21.58 -14.87
CA GLN A 494 25.21 -20.37 -15.68
C GLN A 494 24.27 -20.68 -16.84
N SER A 495 23.23 -19.86 -16.98
CA SER A 495 22.19 -19.98 -17.99
C SER A 495 21.85 -18.60 -18.56
N GLY A 496 20.95 -18.54 -19.53
CA GLY A 496 20.38 -17.30 -20.03
C GLY A 496 18.85 -17.32 -20.01
N ALA A 497 18.25 -16.15 -19.82
CA ALA A 497 16.81 -15.94 -19.96
C ALA A 497 16.56 -14.56 -20.58
N MET A 498 15.29 -14.19 -20.74
CA MET A 498 14.83 -12.89 -21.25
C MET A 498 13.52 -12.53 -20.56
N GLY A 499 13.15 -11.25 -20.59
CA GLY A 499 11.92 -10.76 -19.97
C GLY A 499 12.07 -9.36 -19.38
N THR A 500 10.98 -8.61 -19.35
CA THR A 500 10.80 -7.39 -18.54
C THR A 500 10.99 -7.65 -17.04
N SER A 501 10.92 -8.92 -16.67
CA SER A 501 11.45 -9.52 -15.44
C SER A 501 12.90 -9.14 -15.11
N PHE A 502 13.80 -8.98 -16.08
CA PHE A 502 15.13 -8.39 -15.84
C PHE A 502 15.08 -6.87 -15.74
N ALA A 503 14.27 -6.23 -16.60
CA ALA A 503 14.20 -4.79 -16.71
C ALA A 503 13.78 -4.11 -15.40
N SER A 504 12.78 -4.68 -14.69
CA SER A 504 12.26 -4.14 -13.43
C SER A 504 13.32 -4.08 -12.30
N PRO A 505 13.97 -5.18 -11.88
CA PRO A 505 15.01 -5.15 -10.84
C PRO A 505 16.27 -4.40 -11.27
N ILE A 506 16.61 -4.38 -12.57
CA ILE A 506 17.71 -3.55 -13.08
C ILE A 506 17.42 -2.07 -12.80
N PHE A 507 16.26 -1.58 -13.22
CA PHE A 507 15.85 -0.20 -13.03
C PHE A 507 15.74 0.15 -11.54
N ALA A 508 15.14 -0.75 -10.74
CA ALA A 508 15.00 -0.59 -9.31
C ALA A 508 16.37 -0.40 -8.62
N GLY A 509 17.36 -1.24 -8.94
CA GLY A 509 18.71 -1.12 -8.37
C GLY A 509 19.40 0.21 -8.75
N ILE A 510 19.22 0.69 -9.98
CA ILE A 510 19.72 2.01 -10.40
C ILE A 510 19.13 3.12 -9.52
N ILE A 511 17.82 3.08 -9.27
CA ILE A 511 17.16 4.05 -8.41
C ILE A 511 17.57 3.91 -6.94
N SER A 512 17.85 2.70 -6.45
CA SER A 512 18.45 2.50 -5.12
C SER A 512 19.81 3.19 -4.98
N GLN A 513 20.66 3.15 -6.03
CA GLN A 513 21.92 3.90 -6.03
C GLN A 513 21.67 5.42 -6.01
N ILE A 514 20.72 5.93 -6.81
CA ILE A 514 20.37 7.35 -6.80
C ILE A 514 19.85 7.79 -5.42
N ASN A 515 18.99 6.99 -4.79
CA ASN A 515 18.51 7.25 -3.43
C ASN A 515 19.65 7.24 -2.41
N HIS A 516 20.65 6.36 -2.56
CA HIS A 516 21.85 6.39 -1.73
C HIS A 516 22.61 7.72 -1.88
N GLN A 517 22.84 8.17 -3.11
CA GLN A 517 23.51 9.45 -3.36
C GLN A 517 22.73 10.65 -2.82
N ARG A 518 21.40 10.63 -2.91
CA ARG A 518 20.51 11.63 -2.30
C ARG A 518 20.65 11.65 -0.77
N ALA A 519 20.67 10.48 -0.14
CA ALA A 519 20.82 10.36 1.30
C ALA A 519 22.17 10.92 1.82
N LEU A 520 23.27 10.73 1.07
CA LEU A 520 24.58 11.28 1.42
C LEU A 520 24.60 12.82 1.52
N ILE A 521 23.72 13.50 0.79
CA ILE A 521 23.57 14.96 0.81
C ILE A 521 22.32 15.42 1.58
N GLY A 522 21.71 14.53 2.37
CA GLY A 522 20.57 14.84 3.22
C GLY A 522 19.23 15.04 2.48
N LYS A 523 19.12 14.62 1.22
CA LYS A 523 17.85 14.59 0.48
C LYS A 523 17.08 13.30 0.78
N GLY A 524 15.75 13.37 0.79
CA GLY A 524 14.87 12.20 0.89
C GLY A 524 14.90 11.32 -0.37
N PRO A 525 14.24 10.14 -0.38
CA PRO A 525 14.15 9.30 -1.58
C PRO A 525 13.43 10.00 -2.74
N VAL A 526 13.56 9.46 -3.96
CA VAL A 526 12.94 10.04 -5.17
C VAL A 526 11.42 9.92 -5.18
N GLY A 527 10.84 8.85 -4.63
CA GLY A 527 9.39 8.62 -4.64
C GLY A 527 8.82 8.21 -6.00
N LEU A 528 7.62 8.68 -6.31
CA LEU A 528 6.87 8.28 -7.50
C LEU A 528 7.44 8.93 -8.78
N LEU A 529 8.22 8.15 -9.53
CA LEU A 529 8.95 8.59 -10.72
C LEU A 529 8.06 9.05 -11.89
N ASN A 530 6.91 8.43 -12.10
CA ASN A 530 6.04 8.70 -13.26
C ASN A 530 5.66 10.19 -13.38
N GLN A 531 5.24 10.81 -12.27
CA GLN A 531 4.87 12.23 -12.23
C GLN A 531 6.09 13.14 -12.26
N LEU A 532 7.11 12.80 -11.47
CA LEU A 532 8.36 13.53 -11.35
C LEU A 532 9.02 13.73 -12.73
N ILE A 533 9.08 12.67 -13.53
CA ILE A 533 9.81 12.69 -14.79
C ILE A 533 9.03 13.35 -15.91
N ALA A 534 7.71 13.20 -15.94
CA ALA A 534 6.86 14.03 -16.81
C ALA A 534 7.19 15.52 -16.60
N LYS A 535 7.32 15.95 -15.34
CA LYS A 535 7.68 17.33 -15.00
C LYS A 535 9.11 17.69 -15.40
N LEU A 536 10.09 16.83 -15.13
CA LEU A 536 11.49 17.07 -15.53
C LEU A 536 11.66 17.18 -17.05
N ASN A 537 11.02 16.30 -17.82
CA ASN A 537 11.10 16.28 -19.28
C ASN A 537 10.39 17.50 -19.91
N SER A 538 9.34 18.03 -19.27
CA SER A 538 8.65 19.25 -19.75
C SER A 538 9.54 20.51 -19.74
N ASN A 539 10.63 20.50 -18.96
CA ASN A 539 11.58 21.62 -18.85
C ASN A 539 12.74 21.55 -19.86
N GLY A 540 12.65 20.71 -20.90
CA GLY A 540 13.56 20.72 -22.04
C GLY A 540 14.81 19.83 -21.94
N GLY A 541 14.89 18.94 -20.95
CA GLY A 541 15.95 17.93 -20.86
C GLY A 541 15.37 16.53 -20.64
N SER A 542 15.70 15.58 -21.53
CA SER A 542 15.40 14.16 -21.29
C SER A 542 16.35 13.63 -20.23
N VAL A 543 15.83 13.15 -19.10
CA VAL A 543 16.64 12.49 -18.05
C VAL A 543 16.80 10.98 -18.31
N PHE A 544 16.19 10.48 -19.38
CA PHE A 544 16.28 9.11 -19.88
C PHE A 544 16.91 9.07 -21.28
N LYS A 545 17.45 7.91 -21.62
CA LYS A 545 17.85 7.58 -22.98
C LYS A 545 16.59 7.21 -23.77
N ASP A 546 16.18 8.11 -24.65
CA ASP A 546 15.06 7.91 -25.58
C ASP A 546 15.34 6.73 -26.53
N ILE A 547 14.40 5.79 -26.62
CA ILE A 547 14.50 4.59 -27.45
C ILE A 547 13.62 4.82 -28.68
N THR A 548 14.25 5.06 -29.82
CA THR A 548 13.54 5.52 -31.02
C THR A 548 13.47 4.47 -32.14
N THR A 549 13.96 3.26 -31.86
CA THR A 549 14.01 2.16 -32.84
C THR A 549 13.53 0.86 -32.22
N GLY A 550 13.14 -0.08 -33.08
CA GLY A 550 12.52 -1.34 -32.65
C GLY A 550 11.02 -1.19 -32.41
N SER A 551 10.40 -2.29 -32.00
CA SER A 551 8.95 -2.34 -31.79
C SER A 551 8.56 -3.55 -30.96
N SER A 552 7.59 -3.40 -30.08
CA SER A 552 6.92 -4.53 -29.42
C SER A 552 5.88 -5.18 -30.34
N GLN A 553 5.65 -6.49 -30.19
CA GLN A 553 4.66 -7.21 -30.97
C GLN A 553 3.22 -6.86 -30.53
N GLY A 554 2.34 -6.57 -31.49
CA GLY A 554 0.91 -6.36 -31.28
C GLY A 554 0.04 -7.46 -31.92
N GLY A 555 0.61 -8.61 -32.26
CA GLY A 555 -0.11 -9.72 -32.88
C GLY A 555 -0.74 -9.34 -34.24
N LYS A 556 -2.03 -9.60 -34.41
CA LYS A 556 -2.79 -9.24 -35.64
C LYS A 556 -2.92 -7.74 -35.85
N CYS A 557 -2.61 -6.93 -34.84
CA CYS A 557 -2.69 -5.49 -34.86
C CYS A 557 -1.42 -4.81 -35.36
N GLY A 558 -0.41 -5.59 -35.77
CA GLY A 558 0.86 -5.07 -36.24
C GLY A 558 1.90 -4.92 -35.13
N LYS A 559 2.92 -4.10 -35.36
CA LYS A 559 4.03 -3.89 -34.43
C LYS A 559 3.89 -2.51 -33.79
N VAL A 560 4.04 -2.41 -32.47
CA VAL A 560 3.98 -1.17 -31.70
C VAL A 560 5.37 -0.53 -31.73
N PRO A 561 5.61 0.52 -32.53
CA PRO A 561 6.96 1.05 -32.71
C PRO A 561 7.36 1.97 -31.55
N ALA A 562 8.64 1.93 -31.23
CA ALA A 562 9.30 2.97 -30.45
C ALA A 562 9.49 4.22 -31.32
N THR A 563 9.34 5.41 -30.73
CA THR A 563 9.38 6.69 -31.46
C THR A 563 10.00 7.77 -30.58
N THR A 564 10.38 8.91 -31.16
CA THR A 564 10.90 10.03 -30.36
C THR A 564 9.93 10.48 -29.26
N GLY A 565 10.44 10.59 -28.04
CA GLY A 565 9.69 11.00 -26.85
C GLY A 565 9.05 9.81 -26.14
N TRP A 566 7.90 10.03 -25.51
CA TRP A 566 7.17 8.94 -24.88
C TRP A 566 6.46 8.09 -25.94
N ASP A 567 6.59 6.77 -25.86
CA ASP A 567 5.89 5.83 -26.73
C ASP A 567 5.30 4.62 -26.00
N LEU A 568 4.40 3.89 -26.67
CA LEU A 568 3.75 2.70 -26.10
C LEU A 568 4.68 1.49 -25.98
N ALA A 569 5.85 1.48 -26.61
CA ALA A 569 6.75 0.32 -26.58
C ALA A 569 7.72 0.37 -25.39
N THR A 570 8.19 1.57 -25.05
CA THR A 570 9.28 1.80 -24.09
C THR A 570 9.04 2.96 -23.13
N GLY A 571 7.89 3.61 -23.20
CA GLY A 571 7.55 4.73 -22.33
C GLY A 571 8.50 5.91 -22.58
N PHE A 572 9.07 6.49 -21.52
CA PHE A 572 10.10 7.54 -21.64
C PHE A 572 11.50 7.01 -21.99
N GLY A 573 11.67 5.70 -22.20
CA GLY A 573 12.93 5.08 -22.57
C GLY A 573 13.72 4.51 -21.38
N ALA A 574 15.02 4.32 -21.60
CA ALA A 574 15.92 3.58 -20.71
C ALA A 574 16.66 4.46 -19.70
N PRO A 575 16.99 3.95 -18.49
CA PRO A 575 17.67 4.73 -17.46
C PRO A 575 19.08 5.14 -17.93
N GLU A 576 19.47 6.37 -17.64
CA GLU A 576 20.84 6.85 -17.83
C GLU A 576 21.31 7.45 -16.51
N TYR A 577 22.23 6.75 -15.83
CA TYR A 577 22.56 7.05 -14.43
C TYR A 577 23.08 8.47 -14.25
N ASN A 578 23.91 8.98 -15.16
CA ASN A 578 24.49 10.31 -15.01
C ASN A 578 23.43 11.42 -15.13
N SER A 579 22.49 11.25 -16.06
CA SER A 579 21.36 12.16 -16.26
C SER A 579 20.43 12.14 -15.06
N LEU A 580 20.10 10.95 -14.55
CA LEU A 580 19.33 10.77 -13.31
C LEU A 580 20.05 11.39 -12.12
N TYR A 581 21.34 11.15 -11.96
CA TYR A 581 22.15 11.74 -10.90
C TYR A 581 22.18 13.26 -10.99
N ASN A 582 22.39 13.81 -12.19
CA ASN A 582 22.41 15.26 -12.39
C ASN A 582 21.05 15.88 -12.08
N ALA A 583 19.94 15.27 -12.51
CA ALA A 583 18.61 15.81 -12.26
C ALA A 583 18.15 15.64 -10.80
N LEU A 584 18.41 14.46 -10.20
CA LEU A 584 17.81 14.06 -8.93
C LEU A 584 18.76 14.25 -7.73
N VAL A 585 20.07 14.33 -7.94
CA VAL A 585 21.06 14.56 -6.87
C VAL A 585 21.57 16.00 -6.94
N LYS A 586 22.15 16.40 -8.07
CA LYS A 586 22.74 17.74 -8.24
C LYS A 586 21.73 18.84 -8.54
N GLY A 587 20.59 18.50 -9.15
CA GLY A 587 19.53 19.44 -9.48
C GLY A 587 19.10 20.22 -8.25
N ALA A 588 18.78 21.51 -8.46
CA ALA A 588 18.26 22.35 -7.41
C ALA A 588 16.96 21.72 -6.89
N ASP A 589 16.97 21.32 -5.63
CA ASP A 589 15.74 21.23 -4.86
C ASP A 589 15.34 22.69 -4.60
N PRO A 590 14.09 23.14 -4.86
CA PRO A 590 13.65 24.48 -4.52
C PRO A 590 13.86 24.85 -3.05
N THR A 591 14.22 23.89 -2.20
CA THR A 591 14.53 24.14 -0.80
C THR A 591 16.03 24.11 -0.51
N ASN A 592 16.63 25.31 -0.53
CA ASN A 592 17.53 25.69 0.57
C ASN A 592 16.77 25.39 1.86
N LYS A 593 17.16 24.35 2.61
CA LYS A 593 16.55 23.93 3.87
C LYS A 593 16.36 25.15 4.80
N PRO A 594 15.14 25.71 4.96
CA PRO A 594 14.85 26.58 6.08
C PRO A 594 14.44 25.66 7.24
N THR A 595 14.83 26.04 8.45
CA THR A 595 14.36 25.50 9.73
C THR A 595 12.87 25.13 9.69
N PRO A 596 12.43 24.02 10.30
CA PRO A 596 11.05 23.53 10.19
C PRO A 596 10.04 24.55 10.73
N THR A 597 9.44 25.33 9.83
CA THR A 597 8.19 26.02 10.06
C THR A 597 7.04 25.09 9.68
N THR A 598 6.31 24.65 10.71
CA THR A 598 4.94 24.12 10.72
C THR A 598 4.42 23.57 9.39
N SER A 599 4.38 22.23 9.29
CA SER A 599 3.54 21.54 8.31
C SER A 599 2.09 22.04 8.37
N PRO A 600 1.41 22.24 7.23
CA PRO A 600 0.00 22.58 7.24
C PRO A 600 -0.80 21.44 7.87
N VAL A 601 -1.51 21.76 8.95
CA VAL A 601 -2.42 20.85 9.65
C VAL A 601 -3.71 20.75 8.83
N TYR A 602 -3.88 19.66 8.08
CA TYR A 602 -5.20 19.28 7.56
C TYR A 602 -5.99 18.69 8.74
N THR A 603 -6.78 19.53 9.42
CA THR A 603 -7.65 19.09 10.53
C THR A 603 -9.03 18.72 9.99
N LYS A 604 -9.43 17.46 10.18
CA LYS A 604 -10.83 17.07 10.21
C LYS A 604 -11.30 17.13 11.67
N THR A 605 -12.10 18.13 12.01
CA THR A 605 -12.64 18.32 13.36
C THR A 605 -13.61 17.18 13.71
N ALA A 606 -13.33 16.42 14.77
CA ALA A 606 -14.29 15.55 15.42
C ALA A 606 -14.33 15.89 16.92
N THR A 607 -15.52 16.24 17.41
CA THR A 607 -15.76 16.62 18.80
C THR A 607 -16.00 15.37 19.64
N TYR A 608 -15.24 15.18 20.72
CA TYR A 608 -15.46 14.11 21.70
C TYR A 608 -15.82 14.72 23.06
N THR A 609 -16.84 14.19 23.73
CA THR A 609 -17.23 14.53 25.11
C THR A 609 -16.84 13.40 26.06
N TYR A 610 -16.09 13.71 27.12
CA TYR A 610 -15.73 12.78 28.19
C TYR A 610 -16.43 13.15 29.51
N THR A 611 -16.80 12.14 30.29
CA THR A 611 -17.35 12.28 31.66
C THR A 611 -16.32 11.75 32.66
N ALA A 612 -15.97 12.52 33.68
CA ALA A 612 -14.89 12.22 34.63
C ALA A 612 -15.37 11.52 35.92
N VAL A 613 -14.53 10.65 36.50
CA VAL A 613 -14.68 10.12 37.88
C VAL A 613 -13.31 10.00 38.58
N GLY A 614 -13.17 10.61 39.77
CA GLY A 614 -12.36 10.11 40.91
C GLY A 614 -10.99 10.77 41.22
N THR A 615 -10.87 11.39 42.40
CA THR A 615 -9.73 12.18 42.96
C THR A 615 -8.85 11.43 43.98
N HIS A 616 -7.52 11.68 44.00
CA HIS A 616 -6.63 11.48 45.17
C HIS A 616 -5.50 12.54 45.26
N THR A 617 -5.29 13.10 46.46
CA THR A 617 -4.38 14.23 46.78
C THR A 617 -3.01 13.76 47.30
N ILE A 618 -1.91 14.41 46.89
CA ILE A 618 -0.56 14.38 47.53
C ILE A 618 0.08 15.76 47.30
N THR A 619 0.58 16.32 48.40
CA THR A 619 1.30 17.59 48.62
C THR A 619 2.63 17.68 47.89
N ALA A 620 2.84 18.77 47.14
CA ALA A 620 4.15 19.27 46.73
C ALA A 620 4.10 20.81 46.70
N ASN A 621 5.24 21.45 46.97
CA ASN A 621 5.36 22.91 47.12
C ASN A 621 5.10 23.61 45.78
N SER A 622 3.84 23.91 45.48
CA SER A 622 3.45 24.69 44.32
C SER A 622 3.87 26.16 44.50
N PRO A 623 4.43 26.82 43.48
CA PRO A 623 4.50 28.27 43.44
C PRO A 623 3.09 28.87 43.64
N ALA A 624 2.97 29.95 44.41
CA ALA A 624 1.67 30.55 44.72
C ALA A 624 0.93 30.92 43.43
N GLY A 625 -0.22 30.27 43.17
CA GLY A 625 -1.07 30.53 42.00
C GLY A 625 -1.22 29.36 40.99
N CYS A 626 -0.67 28.18 41.28
CA CYS A 626 -0.61 27.07 40.30
C CYS A 626 -1.29 25.80 40.83
N ASP A 627 -2.62 25.77 40.76
CA ASP A 627 -3.45 24.65 41.25
C ASP A 627 -3.12 23.34 40.52
N ASN A 628 -3.06 22.22 41.25
CA ASN A 628 -2.75 20.84 40.79
C ASN A 628 -1.32 20.57 40.29
N SER A 629 -0.40 21.53 40.36
CA SER A 629 1.02 21.31 40.05
C SER A 629 1.78 20.62 41.20
N ILE A 630 2.75 19.77 40.86
CA ILE A 630 3.72 19.23 41.82
C ILE A 630 5.00 20.08 41.99
N GLY A 631 5.04 21.29 41.41
CA GLY A 631 6.20 22.18 41.39
C GLY A 631 6.95 22.18 40.05
N SER A 632 8.09 22.88 39.98
CA SER A 632 8.91 23.00 38.76
C SER A 632 10.03 21.98 38.63
N GLU A 633 10.15 21.09 39.61
CA GLU A 633 11.19 20.06 39.66
C GLU A 633 10.57 18.69 39.97
N LEU A 634 11.11 17.64 39.35
CA LEU A 634 10.80 16.24 39.68
C LEU A 634 12.08 15.53 40.13
N THR A 635 12.09 15.05 41.37
CA THR A 635 13.18 14.30 41.99
C THR A 635 12.70 12.91 42.43
N SER A 636 13.58 11.93 42.42
CA SER A 636 13.30 10.61 43.02
C SER A 636 12.98 10.76 44.53
N PRO A 637 11.98 10.02 45.07
CA PRO A 637 11.18 8.97 44.42
C PRO A 637 9.87 9.47 43.80
N ASN A 638 9.69 10.79 43.62
CA ASN A 638 8.45 11.37 43.11
C ASN A 638 8.24 11.04 41.62
N GLN A 639 6.97 10.88 41.23
CA GLN A 639 6.56 10.50 39.88
C GLN A 639 5.28 11.25 39.51
N ILE A 640 5.07 11.53 38.22
CA ILE A 640 3.78 11.99 37.70
C ILE A 640 3.07 10.86 36.99
N THR A 641 1.78 10.71 37.25
CA THR A 641 0.91 9.70 36.64
C THR A 641 -0.21 10.40 35.88
N SER A 642 -1.00 9.65 35.11
CA SER A 642 -2.12 10.20 34.31
C SER A 642 -3.33 10.67 35.13
N ASN A 643 -3.17 10.93 36.43
CA ASN A 643 -4.23 11.34 37.36
C ASN A 643 -4.46 12.87 37.44
N GLY A 644 -3.88 13.64 36.50
CA GLY A 644 -4.08 15.09 36.42
C GLY A 644 -3.03 15.94 37.15
N LYS A 645 -1.98 15.34 37.71
CA LYS A 645 -0.83 16.05 38.28
C LYS A 645 0.27 16.29 37.24
N PHE A 646 0.96 17.42 37.34
CA PHE A 646 1.97 17.84 36.35
C PHE A 646 3.11 18.66 36.97
N VAL A 647 4.28 18.63 36.33
CA VAL A 647 5.38 19.57 36.62
C VAL A 647 5.11 20.86 35.85
N THR A 648 5.36 22.03 36.44
CA THR A 648 5.06 23.33 35.81
C THR A 648 6.26 24.26 35.72
N SER A 649 6.33 25.14 34.72
CA SER A 649 7.35 26.20 34.71
C SER A 649 7.17 27.18 35.88
N PRO A 650 8.23 27.87 36.36
CA PRO A 650 8.12 28.85 37.46
C PRO A 650 7.05 29.94 37.28
N ASP A 651 6.75 30.35 36.05
CA ASP A 651 5.67 31.29 35.71
C ASP A 651 4.29 30.64 35.51
N CYS A 652 4.23 29.32 35.65
CA CYS A 652 3.05 28.46 35.52
C CYS A 652 2.35 28.49 34.18
N LYS A 653 3.07 28.85 33.11
CA LYS A 653 2.54 28.85 31.73
C LYS A 653 2.77 27.54 30.97
N LEU A 654 3.70 26.73 31.44
CA LEU A 654 4.02 25.44 30.83
C LEU A 654 3.77 24.29 31.81
N HIS A 655 3.26 23.18 31.30
CA HIS A 655 2.88 22.01 32.08
C HIS A 655 3.39 20.72 31.42
N LEU A 656 4.27 19.98 32.09
CA LEU A 656 4.69 18.64 31.71
C LEU A 656 3.71 17.61 32.30
N VAL A 657 2.98 16.94 31.43
CA VAL A 657 1.86 16.06 31.77
C VAL A 657 2.14 14.63 31.29
N GLN A 658 1.95 13.64 32.16
CA GLN A 658 1.82 12.25 31.74
C GLN A 658 0.39 12.00 31.27
N GLN A 659 0.22 11.70 29.99
CA GLN A 659 -1.09 11.49 29.38
C GLN A 659 -1.61 10.06 29.61
N PRO A 660 -2.94 9.86 29.54
CA PRO A 660 -3.56 8.53 29.66
C PRO A 660 -3.20 7.53 28.55
N ASP A 661 -2.62 7.98 27.43
CA ASP A 661 -2.14 7.14 26.33
C ASP A 661 -0.66 6.74 26.47
N GLY A 662 0.01 7.19 27.53
CA GLY A 662 1.41 6.90 27.83
C GLY A 662 2.39 7.96 27.37
N ASN A 663 1.93 9.00 26.67
CA ASN A 663 2.79 10.08 26.20
C ASN A 663 3.10 11.05 27.34
N VAL A 664 4.27 11.67 27.30
CA VAL A 664 4.64 12.74 28.24
C VAL A 664 4.83 14.01 27.44
N VAL A 665 4.06 15.04 27.74
CA VAL A 665 3.92 16.22 26.88
C VAL A 665 4.08 17.50 27.69
N ILE A 666 4.82 18.46 27.16
CA ILE A 666 4.81 19.84 27.65
C ILE A 666 3.74 20.61 26.90
N TYR A 667 2.75 21.11 27.62
CA TYR A 667 1.72 22.01 27.10
C TYR A 667 2.02 23.46 27.48
N ASN A 668 1.63 24.40 26.63
CA ASN A 668 1.49 25.80 27.02
C ASN A 668 0.08 26.13 27.53
N GLU A 669 -0.12 27.37 27.98
CA GLU A 669 -1.40 27.93 28.43
C GLU A 669 -2.57 27.78 27.42
N ASN A 670 -2.26 27.62 26.13
CA ASN A 670 -3.25 27.41 25.07
C ASN A 670 -3.48 25.91 24.73
N GLN A 671 -3.04 24.99 25.60
CA GLN A 671 -3.04 23.53 25.39
C GLN A 671 -2.32 23.08 24.11
N GLN A 672 -1.37 23.87 23.61
CA GLN A 672 -0.53 23.47 22.48
C GLN A 672 0.68 22.70 22.99
N ALA A 673 0.89 21.51 22.42
CA ALA A 673 2.08 20.72 22.72
C ALA A 673 3.34 21.45 22.23
N ARG A 674 4.28 21.66 23.14
CA ARG A 674 5.60 22.26 22.90
C ARG A 674 6.68 21.21 22.71
N TRP A 675 6.50 20.05 23.35
CA TRP A 675 7.39 18.89 23.26
C TRP A 675 6.65 17.64 23.73
N ALA A 676 7.01 16.46 23.20
CA ALA A 676 6.44 15.19 23.61
C ALA A 676 7.47 14.05 23.53
N THR A 677 7.34 13.04 24.40
CA THR A 677 8.17 11.82 24.34
C THR A 677 7.78 10.88 23.19
N ASN A 678 6.54 10.99 22.71
CA ASN A 678 5.92 10.05 21.75
C ASN A 678 5.96 8.59 22.23
N GLY A 679 6.00 8.37 23.55
CA GLY A 679 5.85 7.04 24.15
C GLY A 679 4.37 6.70 24.24
N PHE A 680 3.97 5.50 23.81
CA PHE A 680 2.58 5.05 23.88
C PHE A 680 2.52 3.62 24.45
N GLY A 681 1.43 3.25 25.11
CA GLY A 681 1.26 1.90 25.62
C GLY A 681 -0.02 1.72 26.42
N ASP A 682 -0.16 0.57 27.07
CA ASP A 682 -1.32 0.31 27.93
C ASP A 682 -1.15 0.94 29.32
N ALA A 683 -2.23 1.52 29.84
CA ALA A 683 -2.28 2.04 31.21
C ALA A 683 -2.05 0.92 32.25
N PRO A 684 -1.47 1.23 33.43
CA PRO A 684 -1.19 2.56 33.97
C PRO A 684 0.14 3.17 33.49
N HIS A 685 0.15 4.51 33.39
CA HIS A 685 1.32 5.28 32.96
C HIS A 685 1.93 6.10 34.08
N ARG A 686 3.26 6.20 34.08
CA ARG A 686 3.99 7.07 35.00
C ARG A 686 5.32 7.53 34.40
N LEU A 687 5.68 8.78 34.66
CA LEU A 687 7.00 9.33 34.41
C LEU A 687 7.75 9.43 35.73
N ALA A 688 8.97 8.90 35.77
CA ALA A 688 9.81 8.85 36.95
C ALA A 688 11.23 9.34 36.64
N MET A 689 11.74 10.26 37.48
CA MET A 689 13.16 10.55 37.56
C MET A 689 13.82 9.51 38.48
N GLN A 690 14.75 8.72 37.97
CA GLN A 690 15.39 7.64 38.71
C GLN A 690 16.66 8.12 39.44
N ASP A 691 17.05 7.41 40.51
CA ASP A 691 18.26 7.72 41.29
C ASP A 691 19.56 7.60 40.48
N ASP A 692 19.54 6.83 39.39
CA ASP A 692 20.68 6.64 38.49
C ASP A 692 20.82 7.77 37.44
N GLY A 693 19.91 8.75 37.41
CA GLY A 693 19.97 9.87 36.47
C GLY A 693 19.22 9.65 35.15
N ASN A 694 18.47 8.54 35.02
CA ASN A 694 17.59 8.30 33.89
C ASN A 694 16.17 8.84 34.14
N LEU A 695 15.58 9.50 33.15
CA LEU A 695 14.16 9.88 33.16
C LEU A 695 13.38 8.88 32.31
N VAL A 696 12.41 8.20 32.92
CA VAL A 696 11.74 7.07 32.29
C VAL A 696 10.23 7.19 32.38
N SER A 697 9.57 7.05 31.23
CA SER A 697 8.14 6.83 31.13
C SER A 697 7.86 5.33 31.07
N TYR A 698 6.93 4.88 31.91
CA TYR A 698 6.48 3.49 31.98
C TYR A 698 5.02 3.36 31.57
N SER A 699 4.72 2.21 30.99
CA SER A 699 3.39 1.65 30.77
C SER A 699 3.23 0.35 31.58
N LYS A 700 2.06 -0.28 31.49
CA LYS A 700 1.81 -1.62 32.06
C LYS A 700 2.82 -2.67 31.58
N ASN A 701 3.24 -2.57 30.32
CA ASN A 701 4.10 -3.56 29.66
C ASN A 701 5.59 -3.20 29.75
N GLY A 702 5.97 -2.20 30.56
CA GLY A 702 7.36 -1.79 30.75
C GLY A 702 7.64 -0.36 30.27
N VAL A 703 8.91 -0.08 29.95
CA VAL A 703 9.37 1.24 29.52
C VAL A 703 8.82 1.57 28.13
N ASN A 704 8.08 2.66 27.99
CA ASN A 704 7.60 3.15 26.69
C ASN A 704 8.40 4.35 26.17
N TRP A 705 9.22 4.99 27.01
CA TRP A 705 10.24 5.97 26.61
C TRP A 705 11.27 6.18 27.73
N ALA A 706 12.54 6.46 27.39
CA ALA A 706 13.59 6.83 28.35
C ALA A 706 14.56 7.87 27.77
N SER A 707 15.12 8.73 28.63
CA SER A 707 16.17 9.69 28.25
C SER A 707 17.53 9.02 27.94
N ASN A 708 17.72 7.76 28.37
CA ASN A 708 18.94 6.97 28.22
C ASN A 708 20.17 7.64 28.86
N THR A 709 19.98 8.27 30.03
CA THR A 709 21.01 9.06 30.72
C THR A 709 21.48 8.43 32.02
N GLN A 710 21.24 7.13 32.20
CA GLN A 710 21.74 6.40 33.37
C GLN A 710 23.26 6.62 33.55
N PHE A 711 23.63 7.02 34.77
CA PHE A 711 25.00 7.33 35.21
C PHE A 711 25.69 8.49 34.48
N ALA A 712 24.95 9.31 33.74
CA ALA A 712 25.47 10.57 33.22
C ALA A 712 25.44 11.64 34.33
N GLY A 713 26.60 12.04 34.86
CA GLY A 713 26.74 13.04 35.93
C GLY A 713 26.89 12.45 37.33
N GLN A 714 26.65 13.27 38.37
CA GLN A 714 26.63 12.82 39.78
C GLN A 714 25.27 13.08 40.44
N GLY A 715 24.70 12.05 41.06
CA GLY A 715 23.45 12.18 41.81
C GLY A 715 23.60 13.06 43.07
N PRO A 716 22.48 13.50 43.68
CA PRO A 716 21.10 13.32 43.23
C PRO A 716 20.77 14.13 41.96
N TYR A 717 19.87 13.60 41.14
CA TYR A 717 19.44 14.21 39.88
C TYR A 717 18.04 14.80 39.99
N LYS A 718 17.76 15.81 39.18
CA LYS A 718 16.43 16.43 39.08
C LYS A 718 16.05 16.75 37.65
N LEU A 719 14.78 16.56 37.32
CA LEU A 719 14.18 17.10 36.09
C LEU A 719 13.68 18.51 36.36
N VAL A 720 14.03 19.48 35.51
CA VAL A 720 13.67 20.90 35.64
C VAL A 720 12.98 21.36 34.38
N LEU A 721 11.83 22.06 34.52
CA LEU A 721 11.15 22.76 33.43
C LEU A 721 11.29 24.27 33.61
N THR A 722 11.87 24.93 32.60
CA THR A 722 12.08 26.39 32.57
C THR A 722 10.90 27.14 31.91
N ASN A 723 10.81 28.46 32.10
CA ASN A 723 9.77 29.30 31.48
C ASN A 723 9.89 29.32 29.93
N GLU A 724 11.09 29.08 29.40
CA GLU A 724 11.36 29.02 27.96
C GLU A 724 10.93 27.68 27.33
N GLY A 725 10.49 26.72 28.15
CA GLY A 725 10.06 25.38 27.70
C GLY A 725 11.19 24.39 27.50
N LYS A 726 12.38 24.70 28.04
CA LYS A 726 13.48 23.74 28.13
C LYS A 726 13.26 22.83 29.33
N LEU A 727 13.16 21.54 29.05
CA LEU A 727 13.12 20.46 30.01
C LEU A 727 14.52 19.87 30.12
N SER A 728 15.07 19.76 31.33
CA SER A 728 16.46 19.33 31.51
C SER A 728 16.64 18.42 32.71
N ILE A 729 17.48 17.39 32.57
CA ILE A 729 17.99 16.64 33.72
C ILE A 729 19.26 17.34 34.20
N VAL A 730 19.30 17.67 35.49
CA VAL A 730 20.39 18.38 36.14
C VAL A 730 20.95 17.53 37.27
N ASP A 731 22.27 17.40 37.33
CA ASP A 731 22.99 16.66 38.37
C ASP A 731 23.27 17.50 39.62
N SER A 732 23.92 16.93 40.64
CA SER A 732 24.18 17.60 41.92
C SER A 732 25.19 18.75 41.84
N ASN A 733 26.00 18.80 40.78
CA ASN A 733 26.93 19.89 40.49
C ASN A 733 26.28 21.01 39.65
N GLY A 734 25.01 20.85 39.27
CA GLY A 734 24.28 21.79 38.42
C GLY A 734 24.55 21.59 36.92
N GLN A 735 25.19 20.49 36.51
CA GLN A 735 25.44 20.17 35.12
C GLN A 735 24.19 19.57 34.46
N THR A 736 23.83 20.06 33.27
CA THR A 736 22.76 19.45 32.47
C THR A 736 23.26 18.20 31.77
N THR A 737 22.63 17.05 32.05
CA THR A 737 23.00 15.74 31.48
C THR A 737 22.09 15.34 30.32
N TRP A 738 20.92 15.97 30.21
CA TRP A 738 19.96 15.79 29.12
C TRP A 738 19.06 17.02 28.97
N ASN A 739 18.62 17.33 27.75
CA ASN A 739 17.51 18.26 27.50
C ASN A 739 16.72 17.86 26.25
N ASN A 740 15.53 18.45 26.10
CA ASN A 740 14.47 18.05 25.18
C ASN A 740 14.51 18.69 23.80
#